data_AF-A0A9W8M130-F1
#
_entry.id   AF-A0A9W8M130-F1
#
_cell.length_a   1.000
_cell.length_b   1.000
_cell.length_c   1.000
_cell.angle_alpha   90.00
_cell.angle_beta   90.00
_cell.angle_gamma   90.00
#
_symmetry.space_group_name_H-M   'P 1'
#
loop_
_entity.id
_entity.type
_entity.pdbx_description
1 polymer ?
#
loop_
_entity_poly.entity_id
_entity_poly.type
_entity_poly.pdbx_seq_one_letter_code
_entity_poly.pdbx_strand_id
1 'polypeptide(L)'
;MPSAEDLQKRVEVLQRQLRKAGDHLKRLATENGTLTDQVEKLTERETQLQAQAQKLESTVSKQQSEISRLQREQSTGAESKADGVKEHGLQQRISELEGQIDEMRKVESKQEDASKWEAEANEWAAQLGIIVTDTAPGPWMLQAIREHVDSALGSAEINGTRSDQLSQEISQLQIKATQEMESNQQLQASVAELERKLQIFTDNETELANTLGKLGEIDRVPNTVSELLRPGLERVRCKLGSVTEQSHAQERQIAELKSQLEDSKYELSQTTQAREELSKDYDLLLERIGTMRDALKAKMNAESEELKRLRAEAAAAKQKLAQRDAETEQQFSDAQKQRKELVEIRKALWESQETVSTLRYEYQEAAEQHERQLNEIKVRMAAAEEQAEMDSRQNMQLEERIEMLQNDLNQALNAESQWVEEREVHLVTIQNLQSALETLQASKDSDVDMAVESLREELRQSTATQRAAVARADQAEARLRRIELSGATAEQCQQKISDQAAEIERLRHEVSVLKDHLNESMRRLREESNEFNLDKRVITNLIVGFLALPYGDSKRYEILQLMSSILQFSEEQQEKVGLIRKAGRRVPVQSRPGTPASETSIVNGDTKDSFSDQWISFLLRDATTFKRVLLQPTAYKIISRAYASKFAKYNWEDPLLLEQQLTEEEKMVRDSAHAYAQEKLLPRVIKATRNEHFDPEIMQEMGQLGFLGATIKDYGCAGVSHVAYGLIAREIERIDSGYRSAMSVQSSLVMHPINEFGTVEQKAKYLPRLATGELVGAFGLTEPNHGSDPAGMETVAVDQGSTFSISGSKMWITNSPIADIFIVWAKCKHDGKIRGFILERGMEGLSTPVIDGKMALRASTTGMILMDNVAVPKENMLPDAVGLKGPFSCLNKARFGIAWGVMGAAENCLGIARNYALDRKQFGVPLARFQLVQAKLALAHSEIALGLQSCLRVGRLIDQGDMAVEMISLIKRNSCVKALDISRSMRDVLGGNGIADEFHIIRHLNNLEVTNTYEGTADIHLLTLGRAVTGIPAFTA
;
A
#
# COMPACT_ATOMS: atom_id res chain seq x y z
N MET A 1 22.60 -12.45 54.33
CA MET A 1 21.39 -13.07 53.74
C MET A 1 20.75 -12.06 52.81
N PRO A 2 20.28 -12.44 51.60
CA PRO A 2 19.49 -11.53 50.80
C PRO A 2 18.23 -11.15 51.58
N SER A 3 17.88 -9.87 51.54
CA SER A 3 16.70 -9.35 52.24
C SER A 3 15.42 -9.99 51.66
N ALA A 4 14.31 -10.01 52.41
CA ALA A 4 13.01 -10.41 51.86
C ALA A 4 12.64 -9.57 50.60
N GLU A 5 13.17 -8.35 50.53
CA GLU A 5 13.08 -7.43 49.39
C GLU A 5 13.86 -7.92 48.16
N ASP A 6 15.01 -8.58 48.34
CA ASP A 6 15.82 -9.13 47.24
C ASP A 6 15.19 -10.39 46.63
N LEU A 7 14.49 -11.17 47.46
CA LEU A 7 13.68 -12.32 47.02
C LEU A 7 12.44 -11.85 46.24
N GLN A 8 11.74 -10.84 46.76
CA GLN A 8 10.57 -10.25 46.10
C GLN A 8 10.96 -9.61 44.75
N LYS A 9 12.10 -8.91 44.68
CA LYS A 9 12.64 -8.37 43.42
C LYS A 9 13.00 -9.46 42.42
N ARG A 10 13.49 -10.62 42.87
CA ARG A 10 13.84 -11.74 41.98
C ARG A 10 12.61 -12.50 41.47
N VAL A 11 11.60 -12.70 42.31
CA VAL A 11 10.29 -13.24 41.90
C VAL A 11 9.59 -12.30 40.92
N GLU A 12 9.65 -10.99 41.14
CA GLU A 12 9.13 -9.99 40.21
C GLU A 12 9.87 -10.00 38.86
N VAL A 13 11.18 -10.22 38.86
CA VAL A 13 11.98 -10.33 37.62
C VAL A 13 11.58 -11.58 36.82
N LEU A 14 11.43 -12.72 37.49
CA LEU A 14 11.00 -13.97 36.84
C LEU A 14 9.55 -13.88 36.32
N GLN A 15 8.63 -13.27 37.08
CA GLN A 15 7.26 -13.00 36.63
C GLN A 15 7.19 -12.00 35.47
N ARG A 16 8.15 -11.08 35.37
CA ARG A 16 8.25 -10.11 34.27
C ARG A 16 8.89 -10.74 33.03
N GLN A 17 9.78 -11.72 33.21
CA GLN A 17 10.36 -12.51 32.11
C GLN A 17 9.34 -13.52 31.54
N LEU A 18 8.57 -14.22 32.39
CA LEU A 18 7.49 -15.12 31.94
C LEU A 18 6.38 -14.37 31.19
N ARG A 19 5.95 -13.20 31.69
CA ARG A 19 4.95 -12.36 30.97
C ARG A 19 5.45 -11.90 29.61
N LYS A 20 6.72 -11.51 29.50
CA LYS A 20 7.32 -11.13 28.21
C LYS A 20 7.38 -12.31 27.24
N ALA A 21 7.72 -13.51 27.71
CA ALA A 21 7.74 -14.71 26.88
C ALA A 21 6.31 -15.13 26.44
N GLY A 22 5.33 -15.07 27.34
CA GLY A 22 3.92 -15.37 27.05
C GLY A 22 3.27 -14.34 26.10
N ASP A 23 3.57 -13.06 26.23
CA ASP A 23 3.08 -12.01 25.33
C ASP A 23 3.72 -12.09 23.94
N HIS A 24 4.98 -12.53 23.85
CA HIS A 24 5.70 -12.74 22.60
C HIS A 24 5.16 -13.97 21.84
N LEU A 25 4.90 -15.07 22.55
CA LEU A 25 4.29 -16.28 21.98
C LEU A 25 2.81 -16.08 21.57
N LYS A 26 2.05 -15.28 22.32
CA LYS A 26 0.67 -14.91 21.94
C LYS A 26 0.60 -14.11 20.65
N ARG A 27 1.56 -13.20 20.40
CA ARG A 27 1.68 -12.46 19.12
C ARG A 27 2.02 -13.40 17.96
N LEU A 28 2.96 -14.33 18.15
CA LEU A 28 3.34 -15.31 17.13
C LEU A 28 2.22 -16.35 16.83
N ALA A 29 1.42 -16.72 17.83
CA ALA A 29 0.26 -17.60 17.66
C ALA A 29 -0.90 -16.93 16.89
N THR A 30 -1.01 -15.59 16.95
CA THR A 30 -2.02 -14.85 16.17
C THR A 30 -1.65 -14.78 14.68
N GLU A 31 -0.39 -15.02 14.33
CA GLU A 31 0.12 -14.97 12.96
C GLU A 31 0.18 -16.34 12.26
N ASN A 32 0.16 -17.48 12.98
CA ASN A 32 0.40 -18.81 12.38
C ASN A 32 -0.53 -19.98 12.78
N GLY A 33 -1.59 -19.78 13.57
CA GLY A 33 -2.74 -20.71 13.66
C GLY A 33 -2.55 -22.15 14.21
N THR A 34 -1.34 -22.67 14.41
CA THR A 34 -1.11 -24.08 14.81
C THR A 34 -0.49 -24.30 16.20
N LEU A 35 -0.38 -23.28 17.05
CA LEU A 35 0.35 -23.35 18.34
C LEU A 35 -0.52 -23.18 19.59
N THR A 36 -1.84 -23.24 19.46
CA THR A 36 -2.81 -22.94 20.53
C THR A 36 -2.67 -23.86 21.75
N ASP A 37 -2.44 -25.16 21.51
CA ASP A 37 -2.36 -26.21 22.55
C ASP A 37 -1.07 -26.11 23.40
N GLN A 38 0.00 -25.52 22.84
CA GLN A 38 1.26 -25.28 23.55
C GLN A 38 1.21 -23.99 24.37
N VAL A 39 0.53 -22.96 23.87
CA VAL A 39 0.28 -21.71 24.62
C VAL A 39 -0.59 -21.98 25.85
N GLU A 40 -1.59 -22.86 25.74
CA GLU A 40 -2.47 -23.20 26.86
C GLU A 40 -1.73 -23.97 27.97
N LYS A 41 -0.87 -24.95 27.62
CA LYS A 41 -0.01 -25.66 28.58
C LYS A 41 1.02 -24.76 29.27
N LEU A 42 1.57 -23.77 28.56
CA LEU A 42 2.49 -22.79 29.13
C LEU A 42 1.77 -21.83 30.09
N THR A 43 0.54 -21.44 29.77
CA THR A 43 -0.29 -20.58 30.60
C THR A 43 -0.76 -21.30 31.87
N GLU A 44 -1.13 -22.58 31.80
CA GLU A 44 -1.43 -23.41 32.98
C GLU A 44 -0.20 -23.58 33.89
N ARG A 45 0.99 -23.76 33.30
CA ARG A 45 2.23 -23.92 34.07
C ARG A 45 2.67 -22.63 34.73
N GLU A 46 2.50 -21.48 34.07
CA GLU A 46 2.68 -20.15 34.66
C GLU A 46 1.74 -19.94 35.86
N THR A 47 0.48 -20.35 35.72
CA THR A 47 -0.51 -20.23 36.80
C THR A 47 -0.18 -21.14 37.99
N GLN A 48 0.31 -22.37 37.75
CA GLN A 48 0.78 -23.28 38.81
C GLN A 48 2.02 -22.74 39.55
N LEU A 49 2.97 -22.14 38.84
CA LEU A 49 4.17 -21.55 39.42
C LEU A 49 3.85 -20.27 40.21
N GLN A 50 2.90 -19.45 39.74
CA GLN A 50 2.42 -18.29 40.49
C GLN A 50 1.69 -18.71 41.77
N ALA A 51 0.89 -19.78 41.73
CA ALA A 51 0.23 -20.32 42.93
C ALA A 51 1.24 -20.91 43.94
N GLN A 52 2.32 -21.56 43.47
CA GLN A 52 3.40 -22.04 44.33
C GLN A 52 4.20 -20.88 44.95
N ALA A 53 4.53 -19.85 44.17
CA ALA A 53 5.26 -18.68 44.64
C ALA A 53 4.45 -17.89 45.69
N GLN A 54 3.16 -17.67 45.44
CA GLN A 54 2.28 -17.03 46.44
C GLN A 54 2.12 -17.87 47.70
N LYS A 55 2.07 -19.21 47.58
CA LYS A 55 2.02 -20.09 48.75
C LYS A 55 3.30 -19.99 49.57
N LEU A 56 4.47 -20.00 48.92
CA LEU A 56 5.77 -19.80 49.56
C LEU A 56 5.91 -18.42 50.22
N GLU A 57 5.53 -17.35 49.53
CA GLU A 57 5.51 -15.99 50.11
C GLU A 57 4.58 -15.91 51.32
N SER A 58 3.40 -16.54 51.26
CA SER A 58 2.47 -16.56 52.39
C SER A 58 3.01 -17.34 53.59
N THR A 59 3.75 -18.43 53.36
CA THR A 59 4.36 -19.25 54.42
C THR A 59 5.56 -18.55 55.03
N VAL A 60 6.43 -17.96 54.20
CA VAL A 60 7.60 -17.18 54.66
C VAL A 60 7.14 -15.92 55.41
N SER A 61 6.12 -15.22 54.91
CA SER A 61 5.54 -14.06 55.58
C SER A 61 4.88 -14.44 56.92
N LYS A 62 4.15 -15.57 56.99
CA LYS A 62 3.61 -16.10 58.26
C LYS A 62 4.72 -16.44 59.26
N GLN A 63 5.77 -17.15 58.83
CA GLN A 63 6.88 -17.52 59.69
C GLN A 63 7.70 -16.30 60.14
N GLN A 64 7.90 -15.30 59.28
CA GLN A 64 8.55 -14.03 59.64
C GLN A 64 7.70 -13.18 60.60
N SER A 65 6.37 -13.21 60.44
CA SER A 65 5.45 -12.56 61.38
C SER A 65 5.45 -13.26 62.75
N GLU A 66 5.59 -14.58 62.77
CA GLU A 66 5.69 -15.39 63.99
C GLU A 66 7.04 -15.19 64.68
N ILE A 67 8.15 -15.13 63.94
CA ILE A 67 9.47 -14.72 64.45
C ILE A 67 9.38 -13.31 65.05
N SER A 68 8.75 -12.36 64.35
CA SER A 68 8.57 -10.99 64.87
C SER A 68 7.67 -10.94 66.11
N ARG A 69 6.67 -11.82 66.21
CA ARG A 69 5.80 -11.94 67.40
C ARG A 69 6.56 -12.54 68.58
N LEU A 70 7.33 -13.61 68.36
CA LEU A 70 8.14 -14.28 69.38
C LEU A 70 9.29 -13.38 69.86
N GLN A 71 9.91 -12.60 68.97
CA GLN A 71 10.91 -11.58 69.33
C GLN A 71 10.30 -10.42 70.13
N ARG A 72 9.05 -10.04 69.84
CA ARG A 72 8.31 -9.07 70.67
C ARG A 72 7.94 -9.65 72.04
N GLU A 73 7.45 -10.88 72.10
CA GLU A 73 7.16 -11.60 73.36
C GLU A 73 8.42 -11.73 74.23
N GLN A 74 9.59 -11.96 73.61
CA GLN A 74 10.89 -11.94 74.28
C GLN A 74 11.25 -10.56 74.84
N SER A 75 10.98 -9.48 74.08
CA SER A 75 11.23 -8.11 74.54
C SER A 75 10.26 -7.62 75.63
N THR A 76 9.03 -8.13 75.68
CA THR A 76 8.02 -7.78 76.70
C THR A 76 8.09 -8.63 77.97
N GLY A 77 8.75 -9.79 77.93
CA GLY A 77 8.93 -10.68 79.09
C GLY A 77 10.05 -10.26 80.06
N ALA A 78 10.77 -9.17 79.77
CA ALA A 78 11.99 -8.77 80.47
C ALA A 78 11.81 -8.27 81.93
N GLU A 79 10.58 -8.23 82.48
CA GLU A 79 10.34 -7.79 83.86
C GLU A 79 10.07 -8.90 84.89
N SER A 80 10.21 -10.18 84.54
CA SER A 80 10.06 -11.28 85.51
C SER A 80 11.28 -12.22 85.53
N LYS A 81 12.10 -12.13 86.58
CA LYS A 81 13.33 -12.92 86.83
C LYS A 81 13.12 -14.44 87.05
N ALA A 82 11.99 -15.00 86.69
CA ALA A 82 11.70 -16.43 86.84
C ALA A 82 11.05 -16.98 85.56
N ASP A 83 11.88 -17.32 84.58
CA ASP A 83 11.66 -18.44 83.64
C ASP A 83 12.76 -18.46 82.56
N GLY A 84 14.04 -18.65 82.96
CA GLY A 84 15.15 -18.81 82.00
C GLY A 84 14.99 -20.01 81.05
N VAL A 85 14.12 -20.96 81.40
CA VAL A 85 13.77 -22.12 80.55
C VAL A 85 12.81 -21.71 79.42
N LYS A 86 11.94 -20.71 79.60
CA LYS A 86 11.07 -20.21 78.53
C LYS A 86 11.84 -19.35 77.52
N GLU A 87 12.79 -18.55 77.98
CA GLU A 87 13.59 -17.68 77.12
C GLU A 87 14.51 -18.49 76.19
N HIS A 88 15.09 -19.59 76.70
CA HIS A 88 15.88 -20.51 75.89
C HIS A 88 15.03 -21.30 74.88
N GLY A 89 13.82 -21.71 75.27
CA GLY A 89 12.86 -22.35 74.36
C GLY A 89 12.37 -21.43 73.24
N LEU A 90 12.20 -20.13 73.52
CA LEU A 90 11.87 -19.11 72.51
C LEU A 90 13.01 -18.87 71.52
N GLN A 91 14.25 -18.74 72.02
CA GLN A 91 15.44 -18.60 71.16
C GLN A 91 15.67 -19.84 70.27
N GLN A 92 15.46 -21.04 70.81
CA GLN A 92 15.61 -22.27 70.04
C GLN A 92 14.53 -22.38 68.95
N ARG A 93 13.30 -21.95 69.24
CA ARG A 93 12.21 -21.96 68.26
C ARG A 93 12.38 -20.90 67.16
N ILE A 94 12.90 -19.73 67.50
CA ILE A 94 13.25 -18.69 66.51
C ILE A 94 14.36 -19.20 65.59
N SER A 95 15.40 -19.81 66.15
CA SER A 95 16.50 -20.41 65.37
C SER A 95 16.04 -21.57 64.47
N GLU A 96 15.10 -22.40 64.94
CA GLU A 96 14.45 -23.43 64.11
C GLU A 96 13.66 -22.82 62.94
N LEU A 97 12.86 -21.78 63.19
CA LEU A 97 12.06 -21.13 62.15
C LEU A 97 12.95 -20.37 61.14
N GLU A 98 14.03 -19.74 61.60
CA GLU A 98 15.05 -19.13 60.73
C GLU A 98 15.77 -20.19 59.89
N GLY A 99 16.09 -21.35 60.48
CA GLY A 99 16.66 -22.49 59.76
C GLY A 99 15.72 -23.07 58.70
N GLN A 100 14.42 -23.18 58.99
CA GLN A 100 13.41 -23.63 58.03
C GLN A 100 13.25 -22.65 56.86
N ILE A 101 13.30 -21.33 57.12
CA ILE A 101 13.31 -20.30 56.07
C ILE A 101 14.56 -20.43 55.20
N ASP A 102 15.73 -20.71 55.79
CA ASP A 102 16.99 -20.84 55.06
C ASP A 102 17.06 -22.14 54.24
N GLU A 103 16.41 -23.21 54.70
CA GLU A 103 16.28 -24.47 53.97
C GLU A 103 15.30 -24.33 52.78
N MET A 104 14.19 -23.60 52.97
CA MET A 104 13.28 -23.24 51.86
C MET A 104 13.96 -22.37 50.80
N ARG A 105 14.89 -21.47 51.21
CA ARG A 105 15.72 -20.68 50.28
C ARG A 105 16.74 -21.52 49.49
N LYS A 106 17.17 -22.66 50.01
CA LYS A 106 18.09 -23.56 49.28
C LYS A 106 17.41 -24.31 48.16
N VAL A 107 16.10 -24.57 48.26
CA VAL A 107 15.31 -25.17 47.16
C VAL A 107 15.27 -24.26 45.92
N GLU A 108 15.40 -22.93 46.09
CA GLU A 108 15.51 -21.95 44.98
C GLU A 108 16.90 -21.90 44.32
N SER A 109 17.93 -22.51 44.90
CA SER A 109 19.29 -22.52 44.32
C SER A 109 19.55 -23.64 43.30
N LYS A 110 18.54 -24.43 42.94
CA LYS A 110 18.62 -25.31 41.76
C LYS A 110 18.48 -24.48 40.49
N GLN A 111 19.60 -23.86 40.15
CA GLN A 111 19.84 -22.91 39.08
C GLN A 111 19.86 -23.55 37.67
N GLU A 112 19.16 -24.67 37.47
CA GLU A 112 19.22 -25.45 36.22
C GLU A 112 18.05 -25.23 35.25
N ASP A 113 16.95 -24.60 35.65
CA ASP A 113 15.79 -24.43 34.75
C ASP A 113 15.71 -23.05 34.07
N ALA A 114 16.26 -21.97 34.64
CA ALA A 114 16.14 -20.62 34.04
C ALA A 114 17.00 -20.45 32.77
N SER A 115 18.24 -20.94 32.77
CA SER A 115 19.16 -20.85 31.63
C SER A 115 18.76 -21.77 30.47
N LYS A 116 18.02 -22.84 30.76
CA LYS A 116 17.51 -23.80 29.76
C LYS A 116 16.36 -23.19 28.95
N TRP A 117 15.51 -22.41 29.62
CA TRP A 117 14.38 -21.71 29.01
C TRP A 117 14.80 -20.46 28.21
N GLU A 118 15.83 -19.75 28.67
CA GLU A 118 16.40 -18.60 27.96
C GLU A 118 17.11 -19.03 26.66
N ALA A 119 17.65 -20.25 26.63
CA ALA A 119 18.20 -20.87 25.42
C ALA A 119 17.09 -21.29 24.43
N GLU A 120 16.03 -21.94 24.90
CA GLU A 120 14.89 -22.36 24.04
C GLU A 120 14.12 -21.16 23.44
N ALA A 121 13.96 -20.07 24.18
CA ALA A 121 13.32 -18.84 23.69
C ALA A 121 14.15 -18.12 22.62
N ASN A 122 15.48 -18.12 22.74
CA ASN A 122 16.40 -17.55 21.75
C ASN A 122 16.54 -18.44 20.51
N GLU A 123 16.44 -19.77 20.67
CA GLU A 123 16.39 -20.74 19.57
C GLU A 123 15.10 -20.60 18.75
N TRP A 124 13.97 -20.28 19.39
CA TRP A 124 12.69 -19.97 18.72
C TRP A 124 12.69 -18.61 18.01
N ALA A 125 13.29 -17.58 18.59
CA ALA A 125 13.43 -16.26 17.96
C ALA A 125 14.34 -16.31 16.71
N ALA A 126 15.37 -17.17 16.72
CA ALA A 126 16.23 -17.42 15.56
C ALA A 126 15.53 -18.21 14.43
N GLN A 127 14.56 -19.09 14.77
CA GLN A 127 13.77 -19.85 13.78
C GLN A 127 12.72 -19.01 13.05
N LEU A 128 12.34 -17.83 13.58
CA LEU A 128 11.28 -16.97 13.03
C LEU A 128 11.80 -15.74 12.28
N GLY A 129 13.12 -15.51 12.23
CA GLY A 129 13.75 -14.61 11.25
C GLY A 129 13.39 -13.12 11.36
N ILE A 130 13.20 -12.58 12.57
CA ILE A 130 12.79 -11.17 12.75
C ILE A 130 14.00 -10.28 13.01
N ILE A 131 14.32 -9.40 12.05
CA ILE A 131 15.26 -8.27 12.17
C ILE A 131 14.42 -6.98 12.18
N VAL A 132 14.60 -6.15 13.22
CA VAL A 132 14.00 -4.82 13.32
C VAL A 132 15.01 -3.79 12.83
N THR A 133 14.70 -3.06 11.76
CA THR A 133 15.51 -1.95 11.21
C THR A 133 14.87 -0.59 11.45
N ASP A 134 15.67 0.31 12.03
CA ASP A 134 15.89 1.75 11.81
C ASP A 134 14.71 2.71 11.57
N THR A 135 14.68 3.85 12.27
CA THR A 135 15.48 5.03 11.90
C THR A 135 15.96 5.89 13.09
N ALA A 136 16.73 6.97 12.81
CA ALA A 136 17.31 8.11 13.62
C ALA A 136 18.80 7.99 13.95
N PRO A 137 19.55 9.10 14.18
CA PRO A 137 19.58 10.44 13.58
C PRO A 137 20.85 10.64 12.69
N GLY A 138 21.01 11.81 12.07
CA GLY A 138 21.88 12.02 10.90
C GLY A 138 23.41 11.72 11.03
N PRO A 139 24.07 11.25 9.95
CA PRO A 139 25.49 10.82 9.90
C PRO A 139 26.54 11.83 10.39
N TRP A 140 26.25 13.13 10.34
CA TRP A 140 27.21 14.20 10.66
C TRP A 140 27.55 14.28 12.17
N MET A 141 26.62 13.91 13.04
CA MET A 141 26.81 13.98 14.49
C MET A 141 27.66 12.82 15.01
N LEU A 142 27.47 11.63 14.43
CA LEU A 142 28.31 10.46 14.71
C LEU A 142 29.73 10.65 14.17
N GLN A 143 29.89 11.33 13.04
CA GLN A 143 31.20 11.63 12.48
C GLN A 143 32.00 12.61 13.35
N ALA A 144 31.36 13.67 13.88
CA ALA A 144 32.02 14.63 14.77
C ALA A 144 32.47 14.02 16.11
N ILE A 145 31.66 13.12 16.69
CA ILE A 145 32.03 12.40 17.91
C ILE A 145 33.19 11.43 17.62
N ARG A 146 33.19 10.78 16.46
CA ARG A 146 34.23 9.84 16.04
C ARG A 146 35.58 10.53 15.83
N GLU A 147 35.60 11.67 15.12
CA GLU A 147 36.82 12.44 14.86
C GLU A 147 37.46 12.99 16.14
N HIS A 148 36.66 13.39 17.14
CA HIS A 148 37.19 13.86 18.43
C HIS A 148 37.76 12.72 19.30
N VAL A 149 37.08 11.56 19.33
CA VAL A 149 37.54 10.38 20.08
C VAL A 149 38.80 9.78 19.44
N ASP A 150 38.87 9.74 18.11
CA ASP A 150 40.04 9.26 17.37
C ASP A 150 41.28 10.15 17.57
N SER A 151 41.07 11.48 17.66
CA SER A 151 42.16 12.43 17.96
C SER A 151 42.68 12.27 19.40
N ALA A 152 41.80 12.07 20.38
CA ALA A 152 42.18 11.98 21.78
C ALA A 152 42.92 10.68 22.13
N LEU A 153 42.46 9.53 21.59
CA LEU A 153 43.08 8.23 21.83
C LEU A 153 44.48 8.12 21.21
N GLY A 154 44.67 8.66 20.00
CA GLY A 154 45.98 8.66 19.34
C GLY A 154 47.05 9.50 20.05
N SER A 155 46.67 10.58 20.73
CA SER A 155 47.59 11.42 21.51
C SER A 155 47.93 10.84 22.89
N ALA A 156 47.04 10.04 23.49
CA ALA A 156 47.23 9.50 24.84
C ALA A 156 48.23 8.32 24.88
N GLU A 157 48.17 7.40 23.90
CA GLU A 157 49.07 6.25 23.81
C GLU A 157 50.54 6.66 23.58
N ILE A 158 50.78 7.66 22.73
CA ILE A 158 52.13 8.13 22.36
C ILE A 158 52.81 8.86 23.53
N ASN A 159 52.05 9.65 24.29
CA ASN A 159 52.59 10.45 25.39
C ASN A 159 52.86 9.62 26.67
N GLY A 160 52.07 8.56 26.92
CA GLY A 160 52.24 7.69 28.09
C GLY A 160 53.55 6.90 28.08
N THR A 161 53.86 6.23 26.96
CA THR A 161 55.10 5.44 26.81
C THR A 161 56.35 6.31 26.75
N ARG A 162 56.27 7.52 26.16
CA ARG A 162 57.40 8.46 26.08
C ARG A 162 57.74 9.10 27.43
N SER A 163 56.73 9.43 28.26
CA SER A 163 56.94 9.99 29.60
C SER A 163 57.70 9.04 30.54
N ASP A 164 57.37 7.74 30.47
CA ASP A 164 58.05 6.72 31.29
C ASP A 164 59.50 6.49 30.84
N GLN A 165 59.75 6.50 29.52
CA GLN A 165 61.10 6.41 28.95
C GLN A 165 61.95 7.63 29.33
N LEU A 166 61.42 8.84 29.22
CA LEU A 166 62.12 10.08 29.60
C LEU A 166 62.47 10.10 31.09
N SER A 167 61.58 9.59 31.96
CA SER A 167 61.86 9.50 33.40
C SER A 167 63.01 8.53 33.73
N GLN A 168 63.13 7.42 32.99
CA GLN A 168 64.26 6.50 33.10
C GLN A 168 65.56 7.11 32.56
N GLU A 169 65.51 7.79 31.42
CA GLU A 169 66.66 8.47 30.82
C GLU A 169 67.22 9.57 31.74
N ILE A 170 66.34 10.41 32.31
CA ILE A 170 66.72 11.45 33.29
C ILE A 170 67.43 10.83 34.50
N SER A 171 66.91 9.72 35.03
CA SER A 171 67.52 9.02 36.17
C SER A 171 68.92 8.49 35.84
N GLN A 172 69.10 7.92 34.64
CA GLN A 172 70.41 7.42 34.19
C GLN A 172 71.43 8.55 33.96
N LEU A 173 70.99 9.67 33.37
CA LEU A 173 71.84 10.84 33.14
C LEU A 173 72.28 11.49 34.46
N GLN A 174 71.40 11.56 35.46
CA GLN A 174 71.74 12.07 36.81
C GLN A 174 72.81 11.20 37.49
N ILE A 175 72.69 9.88 37.41
CA ILE A 175 73.67 8.95 37.99
C ILE A 175 75.04 9.14 37.32
N LYS A 176 75.09 9.19 35.98
CA LYS A 176 76.34 9.40 35.23
C LYS A 176 76.99 10.75 35.54
N ALA A 177 76.20 11.83 35.57
CA ALA A 177 76.72 13.17 35.88
C ALA A 177 77.32 13.24 37.30
N THR A 178 76.72 12.53 38.27
CA THR A 178 77.21 12.47 39.66
C THR A 178 78.53 11.71 39.74
N GLN A 179 78.65 10.57 39.06
CA GLN A 179 79.88 9.77 39.03
C GLN A 179 81.07 10.55 38.42
N GLU A 180 80.84 11.27 37.33
CA GLU A 180 81.88 12.10 36.71
C GLU A 180 82.28 13.29 37.59
N MET A 181 81.33 13.90 38.30
CA MET A 181 81.61 14.98 39.27
C MET A 181 82.49 14.49 40.43
N GLU A 182 82.21 13.32 40.98
CA GLU A 182 83.03 12.72 42.05
C GLU A 182 84.44 12.38 41.56
N SER A 183 84.57 11.83 40.36
CA SER A 183 85.87 11.54 39.75
C SER A 183 86.70 12.81 39.50
N ASN A 184 86.07 13.88 39.00
CA ASN A 184 86.75 15.15 38.78
C ASN A 184 87.17 15.83 40.10
N GLN A 185 86.39 15.70 41.19
CA GLN A 185 86.82 16.18 42.51
C GLN A 185 88.12 15.51 42.99
N GLN A 186 88.30 14.22 42.72
CA GLN A 186 89.55 13.50 43.04
C GLN A 186 90.73 14.00 42.20
N LEU A 187 90.49 14.31 40.92
CA LEU A 187 91.51 14.93 40.07
C LEU A 187 91.88 16.33 40.56
N GLN A 188 90.90 17.18 40.89
CA GLN A 188 91.15 18.53 41.41
C GLN A 188 91.91 18.50 42.75
N ALA A 189 91.61 17.53 43.63
CA ALA A 189 92.38 17.32 44.85
C ALA A 189 93.84 16.92 44.55
N SER A 190 94.05 16.09 43.54
CA SER A 190 95.38 15.69 43.07
C SER A 190 96.15 16.85 42.43
N VAL A 191 95.48 17.72 41.67
CA VAL A 191 96.04 18.98 41.15
C VAL A 191 96.48 19.87 42.29
N ALA A 192 95.62 20.13 43.28
CA ALA A 192 95.95 20.96 44.43
C ALA A 192 97.12 20.40 45.26
N GLU A 193 97.23 19.08 45.38
CA GLU A 193 98.37 18.45 46.04
C GLU A 193 99.67 18.62 45.24
N LEU A 194 99.62 18.45 43.91
CA LEU A 194 100.76 18.64 43.01
C LEU A 194 101.20 20.11 42.95
N GLU A 195 100.28 21.06 43.00
CA GLU A 195 100.56 22.49 43.10
C GLU A 195 101.23 22.85 44.42
N ARG A 196 100.76 22.31 45.55
CA ARG A 196 101.45 22.48 46.84
C ARG A 196 102.86 21.90 46.80
N LYS A 197 103.04 20.71 46.22
CA LYS A 197 104.36 20.11 46.03
C LYS A 197 105.26 20.99 45.18
N LEU A 198 104.74 21.53 44.07
CA LEU A 198 105.46 22.45 43.20
C LEU A 198 105.86 23.74 43.94
N GLN A 199 104.96 24.30 44.76
CA GLN A 199 105.22 25.47 45.59
C GLN A 199 106.32 25.18 46.62
N ILE A 200 106.26 24.04 47.32
CA ILE A 200 107.31 23.61 48.27
C ILE A 200 108.67 23.47 47.55
N PHE A 201 108.70 22.88 46.36
CA PHE A 201 109.95 22.78 45.58
C PHE A 201 110.49 24.16 45.18
N THR A 202 109.61 25.09 44.84
CA THR A 202 109.96 26.47 44.46
C THR A 202 110.45 27.27 45.67
N ASP A 203 109.77 27.15 46.81
CA ASP A 203 110.15 27.79 48.07
C ASP A 203 111.50 27.24 48.56
N ASN A 204 111.71 25.91 48.49
CA ASN A 204 113.00 25.29 48.80
C ASN A 204 114.11 25.74 47.85
N GLU A 205 113.86 25.89 46.54
CA GLU A 205 114.82 26.44 45.59
C GLU A 205 115.22 27.88 45.97
N THR A 206 114.23 28.68 46.39
CA THR A 206 114.41 30.07 46.81
C THR A 206 115.15 30.17 48.15
N GLU A 207 114.85 29.29 49.11
CA GLU A 207 115.48 29.24 50.42
C GLU A 207 116.93 28.73 50.35
N LEU A 208 117.21 27.70 49.53
CA LEU A 208 118.58 27.25 49.22
C LEU A 208 119.40 28.33 48.52
N ALA A 209 118.82 29.03 47.54
CA ALA A 209 119.48 30.15 46.88
C ALA A 209 119.83 31.27 47.88
N ASN A 210 118.92 31.58 48.81
CA ASN A 210 119.12 32.59 49.85
C ASN A 210 120.11 32.18 50.95
N THR A 211 120.17 30.90 51.34
CA THR A 211 121.13 30.40 52.35
C THR A 211 122.54 30.31 51.76
N LEU A 212 122.68 29.89 50.51
CA LEU A 212 123.98 29.86 49.82
C LEU A 212 124.49 31.28 49.51
N GLY A 213 123.60 32.24 49.27
CA GLY A 213 123.97 33.67 49.17
C GLY A 213 124.47 34.29 50.49
N LYS A 214 124.15 33.71 51.65
CA LYS A 214 124.59 34.19 52.98
C LYS A 214 125.91 33.58 53.47
N LEU A 215 126.42 32.53 52.82
CA LEU A 215 127.63 31.79 53.20
C LEU A 215 128.91 32.30 52.48
N GLY A 216 128.96 33.59 52.16
CA GLY A 216 130.03 34.28 51.42
C GLY A 216 131.39 33.58 51.32
N GLU A 217 131.55 32.75 50.28
CA GLU A 217 132.74 32.54 49.44
C GLU A 217 132.36 31.53 48.33
N ILE A 218 132.79 31.80 47.08
CA ILE A 218 132.72 30.98 45.84
C ILE A 218 131.60 31.35 44.82
N ASP A 219 132.03 32.02 43.74
CA ASP A 219 131.29 32.53 42.55
C ASP A 219 130.66 31.47 41.60
N ARG A 220 130.31 30.25 42.05
CA ARG A 220 129.83 29.16 41.16
C ARG A 220 128.66 28.30 41.66
N VAL A 221 127.86 28.78 42.61
CA VAL A 221 126.80 27.96 43.23
C VAL A 221 125.39 28.08 42.61
N PRO A 222 124.93 29.22 42.03
CA PRO A 222 123.55 29.32 41.54
C PRO A 222 123.15 28.30 40.47
N ASN A 223 124.10 27.91 39.60
CA ASN A 223 123.83 26.97 38.51
C ASN A 223 123.70 25.51 38.97
N THR A 224 124.41 25.11 40.03
CA THR A 224 124.47 23.71 40.48
C THR A 224 123.21 23.28 41.24
N VAL A 225 122.60 24.19 42.01
CA VAL A 225 121.35 23.93 42.74
C VAL A 225 120.17 23.81 41.78
N SER A 226 120.12 24.68 40.77
CA SER A 226 119.08 24.64 39.75
C SER A 226 119.23 23.41 38.83
N GLU A 227 120.45 22.89 38.61
CA GLU A 227 120.66 21.61 37.88
C GLU A 227 120.23 20.35 38.67
N LEU A 228 120.37 20.34 40.00
CA LEU A 228 119.99 19.20 40.84
C LEU A 228 118.48 19.06 41.05
N LEU A 229 117.75 20.18 41.12
CA LEU A 229 116.29 20.20 41.36
C LEU A 229 115.45 20.14 40.07
N ARG A 230 116.00 20.53 38.92
CA ARG A 230 115.32 20.57 37.61
C ARG A 230 114.64 19.25 37.20
N PRO A 231 115.25 18.05 37.36
CA PRO A 231 114.59 16.80 37.00
C PRO A 231 113.40 16.45 37.90
N GLY A 232 113.38 16.94 39.15
CA GLY A 232 112.25 16.77 40.07
C GLY A 232 111.10 17.72 39.71
N LEU A 233 111.42 18.99 39.47
CA LEU A 233 110.49 20.04 39.06
C LEU A 233 109.81 19.74 37.72
N GLU A 234 110.55 19.29 36.71
CA GLU A 234 109.99 18.92 35.40
C GLU A 234 109.06 17.71 35.50
N ARG A 235 109.38 16.71 36.34
CA ARG A 235 108.49 15.56 36.58
C ARG A 235 107.19 15.96 37.26
N VAL A 236 107.23 16.84 38.25
CA VAL A 236 106.01 17.36 38.91
C VAL A 236 105.20 18.22 37.95
N ARG A 237 105.84 19.11 37.18
CA ARG A 237 105.17 19.97 36.20
C ARG A 237 104.52 19.18 35.05
N CYS A 238 105.19 18.14 34.55
CA CYS A 238 104.63 17.28 33.51
C CYS A 238 103.44 16.46 34.02
N LYS A 239 103.53 15.96 35.27
CA LYS A 239 102.41 15.22 35.90
C LYS A 239 101.24 16.16 36.22
N LEU A 240 101.51 17.36 36.72
CA LEU A 240 100.50 18.40 36.91
C LEU A 240 99.77 18.72 35.60
N GLY A 241 100.50 18.99 34.52
CA GLY A 241 99.91 19.23 33.19
C GLY A 241 98.99 18.10 32.74
N SER A 242 99.42 16.84 32.87
CA SER A 242 98.60 15.68 32.48
C SER A 242 97.32 15.52 33.32
N VAL A 243 97.37 15.79 34.62
CA VAL A 243 96.22 15.66 35.53
C VAL A 243 95.26 16.85 35.35
N THR A 244 95.79 18.05 35.11
CA THR A 244 94.99 19.25 34.79
C THR A 244 94.24 19.09 33.45
N GLU A 245 94.88 18.53 32.43
CA GLU A 245 94.22 18.22 31.16
C GLU A 245 93.09 17.18 31.33
N GLN A 246 93.31 16.15 32.15
CA GLN A 246 92.27 15.16 32.47
C GLN A 246 91.09 15.78 33.23
N SER A 247 91.37 16.67 34.20
CA SER A 247 90.32 17.40 34.93
C SER A 247 89.50 18.29 33.99
N HIS A 248 90.13 19.06 33.10
CA HIS A 248 89.43 19.88 32.11
C HIS A 248 88.68 19.06 31.05
N ALA A 249 89.12 17.84 30.73
CA ALA A 249 88.37 16.92 29.88
C ALA A 249 87.09 16.43 30.58
N GLN A 250 87.18 16.05 31.85
CA GLN A 250 86.01 15.67 32.65
C GLN A 250 85.04 16.82 32.90
N GLU A 251 85.52 18.05 33.11
CA GLU A 251 84.66 19.24 33.22
C GLU A 251 83.79 19.45 31.96
N ARG A 252 84.37 19.23 30.77
CA ARG A 252 83.62 19.30 29.49
C ARG A 252 82.57 18.21 29.40
N GLN A 253 82.90 16.98 29.80
CA GLN A 253 81.96 15.86 29.79
C GLN A 253 80.80 16.05 30.79
N ILE A 254 81.08 16.61 31.98
CA ILE A 254 80.04 16.97 32.96
C ILE A 254 79.12 18.06 32.41
N ALA A 255 79.66 19.05 31.69
CA ALA A 255 78.85 20.11 31.07
C ALA A 255 77.90 19.55 29.98
N GLU A 256 78.38 18.60 29.17
CA GLU A 256 77.57 17.94 28.14
C GLU A 256 76.44 17.09 28.75
N LEU A 257 76.73 16.30 29.78
CA LEU A 257 75.71 15.51 30.49
C LEU A 257 74.65 16.38 31.17
N LYS A 258 75.05 17.54 31.71
CA LYS A 258 74.09 18.51 32.29
C LYS A 258 73.18 19.12 31.24
N SER A 259 73.69 19.41 30.05
CA SER A 259 72.88 19.91 28.94
C SER A 259 71.82 18.87 28.52
N GLN A 260 72.24 17.63 28.30
CA GLN A 260 71.34 16.53 27.93
C GLN A 260 70.25 16.30 28.99
N LEU A 261 70.62 16.41 30.27
CA LEU A 261 69.68 16.27 31.38
C LEU A 261 68.60 17.37 31.39
N GLU A 262 68.95 18.62 31.11
CA GLU A 262 67.98 19.72 31.04
C GLU A 262 67.07 19.61 29.82
N ASP A 263 67.60 19.17 28.68
CA ASP A 263 66.80 18.91 27.47
C ASP A 263 65.73 17.83 27.72
N SER A 264 66.12 16.69 28.31
CA SER A 264 65.18 15.60 28.64
C SER A 264 64.13 16.01 29.69
N LYS A 265 64.50 16.84 30.68
CA LYS A 265 63.54 17.38 31.68
C LYS A 265 62.53 18.32 31.05
N TYR A 266 62.97 19.16 30.10
CA TYR A 266 62.08 20.06 29.37
C TYR A 266 61.07 19.29 28.52
N GLU A 267 61.50 18.23 27.84
CA GLU A 267 60.61 17.34 27.06
C GLU A 267 59.59 16.61 27.96
N LEU A 268 60.00 16.17 29.15
CA LEU A 268 59.09 15.58 30.14
C LEU A 268 58.04 16.59 30.65
N SER A 269 58.41 17.86 30.84
CA SER A 269 57.48 18.91 31.25
C SER A 269 56.41 19.17 30.18
N GLN A 270 56.79 19.23 28.90
CA GLN A 270 55.84 19.45 27.81
C GLN A 270 54.86 18.29 27.64
N THR A 271 55.36 17.05 27.71
CA THR A 271 54.51 15.84 27.62
C THR A 271 53.54 15.74 28.79
N THR A 272 53.93 16.16 29.99
CA THR A 272 53.06 16.20 31.17
C THR A 272 51.95 17.25 31.01
N GLN A 273 52.28 18.44 30.51
CA GLN A 273 51.28 19.50 30.28
C GLN A 273 50.24 19.11 29.23
N ALA A 274 50.67 18.49 28.12
CA ALA A 274 49.76 17.98 27.09
C ALA A 274 48.79 16.91 27.63
N ARG A 275 49.24 16.10 28.59
CA ARG A 275 48.39 15.09 29.25
C ARG A 275 47.31 15.71 30.14
N GLU A 276 47.62 16.80 30.84
CA GLU A 276 46.63 17.52 31.67
C GLU A 276 45.55 18.22 30.84
N GLU A 277 45.92 18.80 29.70
CA GLU A 277 44.96 19.42 28.76
C GLU A 277 44.00 18.38 28.18
N LEU A 278 44.52 17.22 27.77
CA LEU A 278 43.71 16.12 27.24
C LEU A 278 42.73 15.56 28.29
N SER A 279 43.12 15.54 29.56
CA SER A 279 42.23 15.14 30.66
C SER A 279 41.07 16.11 30.86
N LYS A 280 41.28 17.42 30.69
CA LYS A 280 40.22 18.44 30.80
C LYS A 280 39.21 18.35 29.65
N ASP A 281 39.69 18.11 28.43
CA ASP A 281 38.83 17.94 27.27
C ASP A 281 37.96 16.67 27.39
N TYR A 282 38.50 15.61 28.00
CA TYR A 282 37.76 14.40 28.31
C TYR A 282 36.62 14.62 29.32
N ASP A 283 36.88 15.35 30.41
CA ASP A 283 35.87 15.66 31.43
C ASP A 283 34.72 16.52 30.87
N LEU A 284 35.04 17.49 29.99
CA LEU A 284 34.04 18.32 29.32
C LEU A 284 33.12 17.52 28.39
N LEU A 285 33.66 16.48 27.75
CA LEU A 285 32.91 15.60 26.85
C LEU A 285 31.94 14.70 27.64
N LEU A 286 32.33 14.24 28.82
CA LEU A 286 31.46 13.48 29.74
C LEU A 286 30.28 14.32 30.23
N GLU A 287 30.49 15.59 30.58
CA GLU A 287 29.43 16.50 31.02
C GLU A 287 28.39 16.71 29.91
N ARG A 288 28.84 16.92 28.67
CA ARG A 288 27.96 17.14 27.52
C ARG A 288 27.13 15.91 27.16
N ILE A 289 27.70 14.71 27.26
CA ILE A 289 26.96 13.44 27.11
C ILE A 289 25.91 13.26 28.22
N GLY A 290 26.22 13.72 29.44
CA GLY A 290 25.26 13.74 30.56
C GLY A 290 24.01 14.58 30.24
N THR A 291 24.21 15.81 29.76
CA THR A 291 23.08 16.72 29.45
C THR A 291 22.16 16.19 28.34
N MET A 292 22.72 15.55 27.31
CA MET A 292 21.93 14.94 26.23
C MET A 292 21.10 13.75 26.71
N ARG A 293 21.66 12.91 27.59
CA ARG A 293 20.95 11.78 28.20
C ARG A 293 19.71 12.24 28.97
N ASP A 294 19.83 13.33 29.71
CA ASP A 294 18.73 13.84 30.54
C ASP A 294 17.64 14.51 29.71
N ALA A 295 18.00 15.20 28.62
CA ALA A 295 17.05 15.74 27.65
C ALA A 295 16.23 14.63 26.94
N LEU A 296 16.89 13.53 26.54
CA LEU A 296 16.21 12.38 25.92
C LEU A 296 15.27 11.67 26.91
N LYS A 297 15.65 11.54 28.18
CA LYS A 297 14.76 11.00 29.22
C LYS A 297 13.53 11.86 29.44
N ALA A 298 13.67 13.20 29.44
CA ALA A 298 12.55 14.11 29.60
C ALA A 298 11.53 13.97 28.43
N LYS A 299 12.03 13.86 27.19
CA LYS A 299 11.19 13.64 26.01
C LYS A 299 10.46 12.29 26.05
N MET A 300 11.15 11.22 26.44
CA MET A 300 10.55 9.88 26.60
C MET A 300 9.42 9.86 27.64
N ASN A 301 9.56 10.61 28.73
CA ASN A 301 8.52 10.68 29.77
C ASN A 301 7.26 11.42 29.28
N ALA A 302 7.42 12.49 28.48
CA ALA A 302 6.28 13.22 27.90
C ALA A 302 5.46 12.36 26.94
N GLU A 303 6.15 11.67 26.01
CA GLU A 303 5.53 10.73 25.06
C GLU A 303 4.81 9.57 25.79
N SER A 304 5.38 9.09 26.90
CA SER A 304 4.78 8.01 27.68
C SER A 304 3.48 8.41 28.39
N GLU A 305 3.29 9.68 28.76
CA GLU A 305 2.04 10.15 29.37
C GLU A 305 0.94 10.34 28.31
N GLU A 306 1.31 10.81 27.11
CA GLU A 306 0.37 10.93 26.00
C GLU A 306 -0.14 9.56 25.52
N LEU A 307 0.74 8.55 25.49
CA LEU A 307 0.36 7.17 25.18
C LEU A 307 -0.64 6.56 26.20
N LYS A 308 -0.53 6.91 27.48
CA LYS A 308 -1.48 6.46 28.51
C LYS A 308 -2.87 7.04 28.27
N ARG A 309 -2.95 8.32 27.91
CA ARG A 309 -4.22 8.99 27.61
C ARG A 309 -4.93 8.35 26.42
N LEU A 310 -4.21 8.12 25.33
CA LEU A 310 -4.78 7.50 24.12
C LEU A 310 -5.25 6.06 24.35
N ARG A 311 -4.53 5.27 25.17
CA ARG A 311 -4.97 3.93 25.57
C ARG A 311 -6.28 3.92 26.37
N ALA A 312 -6.48 4.91 27.24
CA ALA A 312 -7.72 5.05 28.00
C ALA A 312 -8.92 5.39 27.09
N GLU A 313 -8.71 6.29 26.13
CA GLU A 313 -9.73 6.66 25.14
C GLU A 313 -10.12 5.47 24.23
N ALA A 314 -9.13 4.69 23.79
CA ALA A 314 -9.36 3.48 22.97
C ALA A 314 -10.12 2.37 23.72
N ALA A 315 -9.82 2.16 25.01
CA ALA A 315 -10.52 1.18 25.84
C ALA A 315 -12.01 1.54 26.01
N ALA A 316 -12.31 2.83 26.21
CA ALA A 316 -13.68 3.31 26.32
C ALA A 316 -14.49 3.16 25.02
N ALA A 317 -13.85 3.35 23.86
CA ALA A 317 -14.47 3.14 22.56
C ALA A 317 -14.78 1.65 22.30
N LYS A 318 -13.84 0.75 22.64
CA LYS A 318 -14.00 -0.70 22.45
C LYS A 318 -15.14 -1.29 23.29
N GLN A 319 -15.32 -0.81 24.51
CA GLN A 319 -16.43 -1.23 25.37
C GLN A 319 -17.81 -0.83 24.80
N LYS A 320 -17.91 0.36 24.20
CA LYS A 320 -19.15 0.83 23.54
C LYS A 320 -19.46 0.06 22.25
N LEU A 321 -18.43 -0.43 21.56
CA LEU A 321 -18.58 -1.22 20.34
C LEU A 321 -19.10 -2.63 20.67
N ALA A 322 -18.52 -3.28 21.67
CA ALA A 322 -18.96 -4.60 22.14
C ALA A 322 -20.42 -4.63 22.65
N GLN A 323 -20.89 -3.56 23.29
CA GLN A 323 -22.31 -3.46 23.69
C GLN A 323 -23.25 -3.36 22.47
N ARG A 324 -22.82 -2.66 21.41
CA ARG A 324 -23.62 -2.48 20.19
C ARG A 324 -23.65 -3.73 19.32
N ASP A 325 -22.55 -4.48 19.26
CA ASP A 325 -22.49 -5.74 18.49
C ASP A 325 -23.48 -6.76 19.06
N ALA A 326 -23.56 -6.90 20.39
CA ALA A 326 -24.51 -7.79 21.05
C ALA A 326 -25.98 -7.41 20.79
N GLU A 327 -26.31 -6.12 20.75
CA GLU A 327 -27.65 -5.64 20.41
C GLU A 327 -28.02 -5.92 18.93
N THR A 328 -27.03 -5.88 18.04
CA THR A 328 -27.23 -6.06 16.60
C THR A 328 -27.41 -7.53 16.23
N GLU A 329 -26.68 -8.43 16.91
CA GLU A 329 -26.78 -9.88 16.73
C GLU A 329 -28.15 -10.43 17.16
N GLN A 330 -28.70 -9.89 18.26
CA GLN A 330 -30.06 -10.20 18.70
C GLN A 330 -31.11 -9.78 17.67
N GLN A 331 -30.99 -8.58 17.09
CA GLN A 331 -31.92 -8.06 16.08
C GLN A 331 -31.85 -8.82 14.75
N PHE A 332 -30.65 -9.31 14.37
CA PHE A 332 -30.47 -10.12 13.17
C PHE A 332 -31.14 -11.49 13.29
N SER A 333 -31.06 -12.12 14.47
CA SER A 333 -31.77 -13.36 14.77
C SER A 333 -33.29 -13.21 14.64
N ASP A 334 -33.85 -12.12 15.18
CA ASP A 334 -35.29 -11.83 15.09
C ASP A 334 -35.74 -11.56 13.64
N ALA A 335 -34.93 -10.87 12.84
CA ALA A 335 -35.21 -10.62 11.42
C ALA A 335 -35.19 -11.91 10.57
N GLN A 336 -34.28 -12.85 10.87
CA GLN A 336 -34.25 -14.15 10.19
C GLN A 336 -35.50 -14.98 10.46
N LYS A 337 -36.04 -14.92 11.68
CA LYS A 337 -37.29 -15.60 12.03
C LYS A 337 -38.48 -15.05 11.25
N GLN A 338 -38.61 -13.73 11.17
CA GLN A 338 -39.69 -13.07 10.41
C GLN A 338 -39.59 -13.34 8.90
N ARG A 339 -38.37 -13.45 8.36
CA ARG A 339 -38.15 -13.81 6.95
C ARG A 339 -38.65 -15.22 6.62
N LYS A 340 -38.47 -16.19 7.51
CA LYS A 340 -39.00 -17.55 7.32
C LYS A 340 -40.53 -17.56 7.29
N GLU A 341 -41.17 -16.81 8.19
CA GLU A 341 -42.63 -16.68 8.22
C GLU A 341 -43.19 -16.03 6.94
N LEU A 342 -42.53 -15.00 6.39
CA LEU A 342 -42.93 -14.37 5.13
C LEU A 342 -42.80 -15.29 3.90
N VAL A 343 -41.85 -16.23 3.90
CA VAL A 343 -41.70 -17.21 2.81
C VAL A 343 -42.87 -18.18 2.78
N GLU A 344 -43.32 -18.66 3.96
CA GLU A 344 -44.49 -19.53 4.07
C GLU A 344 -45.78 -18.84 3.64
N ILE A 345 -45.99 -17.58 4.04
CA ILE A 345 -47.15 -16.77 3.61
C ILE A 345 -47.15 -16.57 2.09
N ARG A 346 -45.99 -16.33 1.48
CA ARG A 346 -45.88 -16.14 0.03
C ARG A 346 -46.17 -17.42 -0.75
N LYS A 347 -45.82 -18.58 -0.20
CA LYS A 347 -46.15 -19.89 -0.76
C LYS A 347 -47.67 -20.14 -0.76
N ALA A 348 -48.34 -19.88 0.37
CA ALA A 348 -49.79 -19.99 0.48
C ALA A 348 -50.53 -19.03 -0.48
N LEU A 349 -50.03 -17.81 -0.66
CA LEU A 349 -50.60 -16.84 -1.61
C LEU A 349 -50.48 -17.33 -3.07
N TRP A 350 -49.38 -17.98 -3.43
CA TRP A 350 -49.16 -18.52 -4.76
C TRP A 350 -50.12 -19.68 -5.07
N GLU A 351 -50.30 -20.60 -4.12
CA GLU A 351 -51.25 -21.73 -4.21
C GLU A 351 -52.72 -21.22 -4.36
N SER A 352 -53.07 -20.13 -3.65
CA SER A 352 -54.38 -19.49 -3.77
C SER A 352 -54.59 -18.82 -5.15
N GLN A 353 -53.57 -18.14 -5.69
CA GLN A 353 -53.63 -17.52 -7.01
C GLN A 353 -53.78 -18.55 -8.14
N GLU A 354 -53.10 -19.70 -8.01
CA GLU A 354 -53.22 -20.81 -8.96
C GLU A 354 -54.66 -21.35 -8.97
N THR A 355 -55.25 -21.57 -7.79
CA THR A 355 -56.65 -22.03 -7.64
C THR A 355 -57.66 -21.07 -8.29
N VAL A 356 -57.47 -19.75 -8.11
CA VAL A 356 -58.34 -18.72 -8.73
C VAL A 356 -58.20 -18.71 -10.25
N SER A 357 -57.01 -18.99 -10.78
CA SER A 357 -56.78 -19.06 -12.23
C SER A 357 -57.49 -20.25 -12.87
N THR A 358 -57.49 -21.40 -12.20
CA THR A 358 -58.20 -22.61 -12.64
C THR A 358 -59.72 -22.38 -12.68
N LEU A 359 -60.29 -21.78 -11.61
CA LEU A 359 -61.70 -21.45 -11.55
C LEU A 359 -62.13 -20.46 -12.64
N ARG A 360 -61.28 -19.47 -12.98
CA ARG A 360 -61.57 -18.54 -14.08
C ARG A 360 -61.64 -19.24 -15.43
N TYR A 361 -60.78 -20.22 -15.66
CA TYR A 361 -60.77 -21.00 -16.90
C TYR A 361 -62.07 -21.83 -17.02
N GLU A 362 -62.47 -22.52 -15.94
CA GLU A 362 -63.71 -23.29 -15.89
C GLU A 362 -64.96 -22.42 -16.12
N TYR A 363 -65.02 -21.22 -15.52
CA TYR A 363 -66.13 -20.27 -15.75
C TYR A 363 -66.18 -19.76 -17.19
N GLN A 364 -65.02 -19.56 -17.82
CA GLN A 364 -64.95 -19.09 -19.20
C GLN A 364 -65.41 -20.18 -20.18
N GLU A 365 -65.04 -21.44 -19.92
CA GLU A 365 -65.50 -22.59 -20.70
C GLU A 365 -67.02 -22.80 -20.58
N ALA A 366 -67.58 -22.67 -19.37
CA ALA A 366 -69.02 -22.72 -19.15
C ALA A 366 -69.78 -21.59 -19.85
N ALA A 367 -69.23 -20.37 -19.85
CA ALA A 367 -69.83 -19.22 -20.55
C ALA A 367 -69.89 -19.43 -22.07
N GLU A 368 -68.81 -19.95 -22.67
CA GLU A 368 -68.78 -20.30 -24.10
C GLU A 368 -69.79 -21.41 -24.43
N GLN A 369 -69.97 -22.39 -23.55
CA GLN A 369 -70.94 -23.46 -23.75
C GLN A 369 -72.39 -22.94 -23.71
N HIS A 370 -72.70 -22.02 -22.79
CA HIS A 370 -74.00 -21.35 -22.74
C HIS A 370 -74.27 -20.46 -23.95
N GLU A 371 -73.25 -19.77 -24.47
CA GLU A 371 -73.39 -18.95 -25.68
C GLU A 371 -73.68 -19.82 -26.92
N ARG A 372 -73.05 -20.99 -27.04
CA ARG A 372 -73.38 -21.97 -28.10
C ARG A 372 -74.82 -22.47 -27.99
N GLN A 373 -75.27 -22.82 -26.79
CA GLN A 373 -76.66 -23.24 -26.55
C GLN A 373 -77.66 -22.13 -26.90
N LEU A 374 -77.37 -20.87 -26.54
CA LEU A 374 -78.21 -19.72 -26.88
C LEU A 374 -78.32 -19.53 -28.39
N ASN A 375 -77.22 -19.70 -29.13
CA ASN A 375 -77.23 -19.61 -30.59
C ASN A 375 -78.00 -20.77 -31.24
N GLU A 376 -77.90 -22.00 -30.73
CA GLU A 376 -78.74 -23.12 -31.20
C GLU A 376 -80.23 -22.87 -30.96
N ILE A 377 -80.59 -22.31 -29.80
CA ILE A 377 -81.99 -21.95 -29.50
C ILE A 377 -82.49 -20.87 -30.45
N LYS A 378 -81.69 -19.83 -30.74
CA LYS A 378 -82.05 -18.79 -31.72
C LYS A 378 -82.29 -19.34 -33.11
N VAL A 379 -81.45 -20.28 -33.57
CA VAL A 379 -81.62 -20.94 -34.87
C VAL A 379 -82.91 -21.77 -34.90
N ARG A 380 -83.22 -22.50 -33.81
CA ARG A 380 -84.47 -23.26 -33.69
C ARG A 380 -85.71 -22.37 -33.62
N MET A 381 -85.62 -21.22 -32.95
CA MET A 381 -86.70 -20.24 -32.90
C MET A 381 -86.97 -19.64 -34.27
N ALA A 382 -85.93 -19.24 -35.03
CA ALA A 382 -86.10 -18.75 -36.39
C ALA A 382 -86.72 -19.79 -37.33
N ALA A 383 -86.31 -21.06 -37.22
CA ALA A 383 -86.92 -22.16 -37.97
C ALA A 383 -88.38 -22.43 -37.56
N ALA A 384 -88.72 -22.27 -36.28
CA ALA A 384 -90.09 -22.42 -35.79
C ALA A 384 -90.98 -21.25 -36.22
N GLU A 385 -90.45 -20.02 -36.29
CA GLU A 385 -91.16 -18.85 -36.85
C GLU A 385 -91.44 -19.04 -38.34
N GLU A 386 -90.47 -19.52 -39.11
CA GLU A 386 -90.65 -19.81 -40.54
C GLU A 386 -91.67 -20.93 -40.77
N GLN A 387 -91.65 -21.97 -39.93
CA GLN A 387 -92.65 -23.04 -39.96
C GLN A 387 -94.05 -22.52 -39.57
N ALA A 388 -94.16 -21.66 -38.56
CA ALA A 388 -95.42 -21.06 -38.14
C ALA A 388 -96.01 -20.13 -39.23
N GLU A 389 -95.17 -19.40 -39.97
CA GLU A 389 -95.62 -18.65 -41.16
C GLU A 389 -96.11 -19.59 -42.27
N MET A 390 -95.43 -20.71 -42.49
CA MET A 390 -95.83 -21.72 -43.48
C MET A 390 -97.18 -22.36 -43.11
N ASP A 391 -97.32 -22.73 -41.84
CA ASP A 391 -98.54 -23.32 -41.28
C ASP A 391 -99.68 -22.30 -41.26
N SER A 392 -99.41 -21.01 -41.04
CA SER A 392 -100.41 -19.94 -41.16
C SER A 392 -100.88 -19.76 -42.60
N ARG A 393 -99.99 -19.87 -43.59
CA ARG A 393 -100.38 -19.86 -45.02
C ARG A 393 -101.17 -21.10 -45.40
N GLN A 394 -100.81 -22.27 -44.88
CA GLN A 394 -101.58 -23.50 -45.08
C GLN A 394 -102.95 -23.43 -44.39
N ASN A 395 -103.03 -22.86 -43.19
CA ASN A 395 -104.30 -22.63 -42.51
C ASN A 395 -105.18 -21.64 -43.26
N MET A 396 -104.63 -20.59 -43.86
CA MET A 396 -105.41 -19.69 -44.73
C MET A 396 -105.98 -20.43 -45.96
N GLN A 397 -105.19 -21.32 -46.58
CA GLN A 397 -105.68 -22.18 -47.67
C GLN A 397 -106.70 -23.24 -47.20
N LEU A 398 -106.53 -23.76 -45.99
CA LEU A 398 -107.48 -24.68 -45.36
C LEU A 398 -108.75 -23.97 -44.92
N GLU A 399 -108.69 -22.71 -44.49
CA GLU A 399 -109.85 -21.88 -44.15
C GLU A 399 -110.67 -21.56 -45.41
N GLU A 400 -110.03 -21.22 -46.54
CA GLU A 400 -110.73 -21.12 -47.84
C GLU A 400 -111.38 -22.46 -48.24
N ARG A 401 -110.72 -23.58 -47.93
CA ARG A 401 -111.25 -24.93 -48.18
C ARG A 401 -112.37 -25.32 -47.23
N ILE A 402 -112.28 -24.88 -45.97
CA ILE A 402 -113.30 -25.05 -44.94
C ILE A 402 -114.49 -24.17 -45.26
N GLU A 403 -114.32 -22.98 -45.83
CA GLU A 403 -115.45 -22.14 -46.28
C GLU A 403 -116.21 -22.81 -47.44
N MET A 404 -115.48 -23.43 -48.40
CA MET A 404 -116.09 -24.30 -49.41
C MET A 404 -116.80 -25.51 -48.78
N LEU A 405 -116.13 -26.21 -47.86
CA LEU A 405 -116.69 -27.38 -47.19
C LEU A 405 -117.79 -27.03 -46.18
N GLN A 406 -117.86 -25.79 -45.65
CA GLN A 406 -118.93 -25.28 -44.79
C GLN A 406 -120.15 -24.91 -45.62
N ASN A 407 -119.98 -24.52 -46.88
CA ASN A 407 -121.08 -24.45 -47.84
C ASN A 407 -121.64 -25.85 -48.14
N ASP A 408 -120.77 -26.84 -48.32
CA ASP A 408 -121.16 -28.24 -48.52
C ASP A 408 -121.73 -28.88 -47.23
N LEU A 409 -121.19 -28.51 -46.06
CA LEU A 409 -121.62 -28.97 -44.75
C LEU A 409 -122.90 -28.26 -44.31
N ASN A 410 -123.16 -27.00 -44.64
CA ASN A 410 -124.49 -26.38 -44.40
C ASN A 410 -125.59 -27.05 -45.22
N GLN A 411 -125.26 -27.68 -46.36
CA GLN A 411 -126.18 -28.60 -47.05
C GLN A 411 -126.37 -29.92 -46.31
N ALA A 412 -125.39 -30.36 -45.50
CA ALA A 412 -125.44 -31.58 -44.69
C ALA A 412 -125.85 -31.37 -43.20
N LEU A 413 -125.75 -30.17 -42.63
CA LEU A 413 -126.04 -29.81 -41.23
C LEU A 413 -127.55 -29.59 -41.00
N ASN A 414 -128.32 -29.47 -42.08
CA ASN A 414 -129.76 -29.77 -42.06
C ASN A 414 -130.05 -31.25 -41.68
N ALA A 415 -129.05 -32.13 -41.71
CA ALA A 415 -129.14 -33.52 -41.25
C ALA A 415 -128.48 -33.76 -39.87
N GLU A 416 -127.84 -32.77 -39.26
CA GLU A 416 -127.05 -32.92 -38.02
C GLU A 416 -127.50 -31.95 -36.91
N SER A 417 -128.79 -31.63 -36.85
CA SER A 417 -129.43 -31.03 -35.66
C SER A 417 -129.61 -32.04 -34.51
N GLN A 418 -128.65 -32.94 -34.28
CA GLN A 418 -128.79 -34.00 -33.27
C GLN A 418 -127.68 -34.11 -32.24
N TRP A 419 -126.58 -33.34 -32.30
CA TRP A 419 -125.52 -33.47 -31.27
C TRP A 419 -124.92 -32.12 -30.88
N VAL A 420 -125.72 -31.32 -30.17
CA VAL A 420 -125.36 -30.02 -29.60
C VAL A 420 -124.89 -30.08 -28.14
N GLU A 421 -125.01 -31.18 -27.41
CA GLU A 421 -124.80 -31.15 -25.95
C GLU A 421 -123.48 -31.77 -25.47
N GLU A 422 -122.32 -31.21 -25.86
CA GLU A 422 -121.10 -31.43 -25.07
C GLU A 422 -120.01 -30.35 -25.25
N ARG A 423 -120.45 -29.12 -25.56
CA ARG A 423 -119.66 -27.90 -25.36
C ARG A 423 -120.06 -27.33 -23.99
N GLU A 424 -119.36 -27.63 -22.89
CA GLU A 424 -119.28 -26.66 -21.75
C GLU A 424 -118.37 -26.92 -20.52
N VAL A 425 -117.54 -27.96 -20.39
CA VAL A 425 -116.96 -28.23 -19.03
C VAL A 425 -115.49 -27.84 -18.77
N HIS A 426 -114.65 -27.50 -19.75
CA HIS A 426 -113.23 -27.18 -19.45
C HIS A 426 -112.75 -25.80 -19.85
N LEU A 427 -113.67 -24.82 -19.79
CA LEU A 427 -113.40 -23.37 -19.77
C LEU A 427 -112.94 -22.83 -18.40
N VAL A 428 -112.76 -23.69 -17.38
CA VAL A 428 -112.48 -23.26 -15.99
C VAL A 428 -110.99 -23.26 -15.62
N THR A 429 -110.11 -23.89 -16.38
CA THR A 429 -108.68 -23.93 -16.00
C THR A 429 -107.87 -22.74 -16.56
N ILE A 430 -108.49 -21.94 -17.44
CA ILE A 430 -107.93 -20.68 -17.98
C ILE A 430 -108.00 -19.54 -16.95
N GLN A 431 -108.80 -19.67 -15.87
CA GLN A 431 -108.82 -18.70 -14.76
C GLN A 431 -107.70 -18.90 -13.72
N ASN A 432 -107.00 -20.04 -13.73
CA ASN A 432 -105.91 -20.30 -12.77
C ASN A 432 -104.52 -19.91 -13.28
N LEU A 433 -104.43 -19.29 -14.46
CA LEU A 433 -103.22 -18.63 -14.95
C LEU A 433 -103.01 -17.22 -14.36
N GLN A 434 -103.94 -16.66 -13.59
CA GLN A 434 -103.91 -15.23 -13.25
C GLN A 434 -103.44 -14.87 -11.83
N SER A 435 -103.06 -15.84 -10.98
CA SER A 435 -102.62 -15.56 -9.60
C SER A 435 -101.18 -15.95 -9.25
N ALA A 436 -100.46 -16.66 -10.14
CA ALA A 436 -99.07 -17.10 -9.88
C ALA A 436 -98.01 -16.35 -10.71
N LEU A 437 -98.41 -15.26 -11.38
CA LEU A 437 -97.54 -14.37 -12.16
C LEU A 437 -96.90 -13.26 -11.29
N GLU A 438 -97.10 -13.25 -9.97
CA GLU A 438 -96.70 -12.13 -9.08
C GLU A 438 -95.55 -12.43 -8.08
N THR A 439 -94.90 -13.59 -8.11
CA THR A 439 -93.80 -13.88 -7.16
C THR A 439 -92.69 -14.73 -7.76
N LEU A 440 -91.86 -14.17 -8.65
CA LEU A 440 -90.50 -14.67 -8.94
C LEU A 440 -89.60 -13.60 -9.60
N GLN A 441 -89.57 -12.41 -8.99
CA GLN A 441 -88.48 -11.45 -9.12
C GLN A 441 -87.76 -11.36 -7.76
N ALA A 442 -86.70 -12.17 -7.55
CA ALA A 442 -85.58 -11.90 -6.63
C ALA A 442 -84.68 -13.14 -6.41
N SER A 443 -83.47 -13.14 -6.96
CA SER A 443 -82.22 -13.16 -6.17
C SER A 443 -81.02 -12.91 -7.08
N LYS A 444 -80.29 -11.82 -6.79
CA LYS A 444 -78.88 -11.71 -7.15
C LYS A 444 -78.12 -12.30 -5.97
N ASP A 445 -77.24 -13.26 -6.22
CA ASP A 445 -76.40 -13.87 -5.20
C ASP A 445 -75.43 -12.82 -4.64
N SER A 446 -75.61 -12.50 -3.36
CA SER A 446 -74.85 -11.55 -2.56
C SER A 446 -73.55 -12.14 -1.99
N ASP A 447 -73.26 -13.41 -2.28
CA ASP A 447 -72.28 -14.18 -1.51
C ASP A 447 -70.87 -14.16 -2.12
N VAL A 448 -70.71 -13.75 -3.38
CA VAL A 448 -69.40 -13.71 -4.07
C VAL A 448 -68.65 -12.40 -3.78
N ASP A 449 -69.34 -11.28 -3.67
CA ASP A 449 -68.70 -9.97 -3.44
C ASP A 449 -68.16 -9.80 -2.01
N MET A 450 -68.79 -10.43 -1.01
CA MET A 450 -68.30 -10.39 0.38
C MET A 450 -67.01 -11.18 0.59
N ALA A 451 -66.85 -12.33 -0.09
CA ALA A 451 -65.65 -13.16 0.03
C ALA A 451 -64.42 -12.47 -0.59
N VAL A 452 -64.61 -11.75 -1.71
CA VAL A 452 -63.54 -11.03 -2.41
C VAL A 452 -63.06 -9.82 -1.61
N GLU A 453 -63.96 -9.09 -0.94
CA GLU A 453 -63.58 -7.91 -0.17
C GLU A 453 -62.91 -8.27 1.17
N SER A 454 -63.27 -9.41 1.78
CA SER A 454 -62.56 -9.97 2.95
C SER A 454 -61.10 -10.30 2.63
N LEU A 455 -60.84 -10.97 1.51
CA LEU A 455 -59.47 -11.34 1.09
C LEU A 455 -58.62 -10.13 0.69
N ARG A 456 -59.24 -9.08 0.13
CA ARG A 456 -58.56 -7.81 -0.18
C ARG A 456 -58.11 -7.08 1.08
N GLU A 457 -58.91 -7.14 2.15
CA GLU A 457 -58.57 -6.50 3.41
C GLU A 457 -57.42 -7.24 4.14
N GLU A 458 -57.41 -8.58 4.11
CA GLU A 458 -56.28 -9.38 4.61
C GLU A 458 -54.98 -9.09 3.83
N LEU A 459 -55.07 -8.93 2.51
CA LEU A 459 -53.92 -8.57 1.67
C LEU A 459 -53.40 -7.16 1.99
N ARG A 460 -54.28 -6.19 2.26
CA ARG A 460 -53.89 -4.84 2.69
C ARG A 460 -53.18 -4.86 4.05
N GLN A 461 -53.69 -5.64 5.00
CA GLN A 461 -53.09 -5.77 6.33
C GLN A 461 -51.72 -6.45 6.28
N SER A 462 -51.56 -7.50 5.47
CA SER A 462 -50.28 -8.20 5.25
C SER A 462 -49.24 -7.30 4.56
N THR A 463 -49.66 -6.53 3.56
CA THR A 463 -48.78 -5.57 2.85
C THR A 463 -48.30 -4.45 3.78
N ALA A 464 -49.14 -4.01 4.72
CA ALA A 464 -48.77 -3.02 5.73
C ALA A 464 -47.74 -3.58 6.74
N THR A 465 -47.88 -4.86 7.15
CA THR A 465 -46.91 -5.52 8.02
C THR A 465 -45.55 -5.70 7.33
N GLN A 466 -45.55 -6.02 6.04
CA GLN A 466 -44.33 -6.14 5.24
C GLN A 466 -43.60 -4.80 5.08
N ARG A 467 -44.33 -3.70 4.84
CA ARG A 467 -43.74 -2.34 4.79
C ARG A 467 -43.14 -1.91 6.13
N ALA A 468 -43.79 -2.25 7.24
CA ALA A 468 -43.27 -1.97 8.58
C ALA A 468 -42.02 -2.80 8.91
N ALA A 469 -41.93 -4.04 8.43
CA ALA A 469 -40.74 -4.89 8.59
C ALA A 469 -39.54 -4.38 7.77
N VAL A 470 -39.77 -3.96 6.53
CA VAL A 470 -38.72 -3.37 5.66
C VAL A 470 -38.18 -2.07 6.25
N ALA A 471 -39.05 -1.19 6.75
CA ALA A 471 -38.62 0.06 7.38
C ALA A 471 -37.76 -0.17 8.64
N ARG A 472 -37.99 -1.26 9.40
CA ARG A 472 -37.13 -1.63 10.54
C ARG A 472 -35.78 -2.19 10.09
N ALA A 473 -35.74 -2.94 8.98
CA ALA A 473 -34.50 -3.44 8.41
C ALA A 473 -33.62 -2.29 7.88
N ASP A 474 -34.21 -1.30 7.21
CA ASP A 474 -33.50 -0.11 6.72
C ASP A 474 -32.94 0.73 7.89
N GLN A 475 -33.67 0.81 9.01
CA GLN A 475 -33.19 1.48 10.22
C GLN A 475 -32.02 0.74 10.89
N ALA A 476 -31.99 -0.60 10.82
CA ALA A 476 -30.89 -1.41 11.30
C ALA A 476 -29.64 -1.27 10.41
N GLU A 477 -29.83 -1.22 9.08
CA GLU A 477 -28.74 -1.03 8.11
C GLU A 477 -28.12 0.39 8.20
N ALA A 478 -28.94 1.42 8.45
CA ALA A 478 -28.47 2.78 8.71
C ALA A 478 -27.71 2.91 10.06
N ARG A 479 -27.95 2.01 11.02
CA ARG A 479 -27.19 1.91 12.28
C ARG A 479 -25.87 1.19 12.10
N LEU A 480 -25.83 0.12 11.30
CA LEU A 480 -24.59 -0.59 10.93
C LEU A 480 -23.57 0.34 10.26
N ARG A 481 -24.00 1.17 9.30
CA ARG A 481 -23.10 2.19 8.69
C ARG A 481 -22.56 3.22 9.67
N ARG A 482 -23.31 3.52 10.74
CA ARG A 482 -22.86 4.44 11.81
C ARG A 482 -21.87 3.77 12.77
N ILE A 483 -21.95 2.45 12.94
CA ILE A 483 -20.99 1.65 13.71
C ILE A 483 -19.67 1.52 12.94
N GLU A 484 -19.71 1.31 11.61
CA GLU A 484 -18.52 1.29 10.73
C GLU A 484 -17.73 2.61 10.82
N LEU A 485 -18.41 3.76 10.83
CA LEU A 485 -17.80 5.08 11.03
C LEU A 485 -17.13 5.22 12.42
N SER A 486 -17.64 4.55 13.45
CA SER A 486 -17.04 4.56 14.79
C SER A 486 -15.86 3.58 14.94
N GLY A 487 -15.86 2.48 14.17
CA GLY A 487 -14.73 1.55 14.04
C GLY A 487 -13.51 2.21 13.37
N ALA A 488 -13.74 3.05 12.34
CA ALA A 488 -12.67 3.81 11.68
C ALA A 488 -11.94 4.77 12.63
N THR A 489 -12.64 5.39 13.58
CA THR A 489 -12.01 6.21 14.65
C THR A 489 -11.20 5.39 15.66
N ALA A 490 -11.60 4.13 15.92
CA ALA A 490 -10.84 3.24 16.81
C ALA A 490 -9.55 2.73 16.13
N GLU A 491 -9.61 2.40 14.83
CA GLU A 491 -8.42 2.05 14.03
C GLU A 491 -7.44 3.22 13.90
N GLN A 492 -7.92 4.44 13.69
CA GLN A 492 -7.06 5.64 13.67
C GLN A 492 -6.37 5.90 15.01
N CYS A 493 -7.05 5.68 16.14
CA CYS A 493 -6.42 5.75 17.46
C CYS A 493 -5.42 4.61 17.68
N GLN A 494 -5.71 3.41 17.19
CA GLN A 494 -4.84 2.25 17.34
C GLN A 494 -3.55 2.38 16.51
N GLN A 495 -3.64 2.98 15.32
CA GLN A 495 -2.47 3.33 14.51
C GLN A 495 -1.59 4.37 15.21
N LYS A 496 -2.18 5.45 15.75
CA LYS A 496 -1.42 6.47 16.50
C LYS A 496 -0.73 5.91 17.75
N ILE A 497 -1.40 5.00 18.47
CA ILE A 497 -0.82 4.30 19.63
C ILE A 497 0.35 3.41 19.20
N SER A 498 0.25 2.75 18.04
CA SER A 498 1.34 1.94 17.47
C SER A 498 2.54 2.80 17.11
N ASP A 499 2.31 3.92 16.42
CA ASP A 499 3.36 4.82 15.95
C ASP A 499 4.10 5.49 17.13
N GLN A 500 3.38 5.95 18.16
CA GLN A 500 4.00 6.53 19.36
C GLN A 500 4.71 5.48 20.23
N ALA A 501 4.20 4.24 20.30
CA ALA A 501 4.89 3.16 21.01
C ALA A 501 6.22 2.79 20.33
N ALA A 502 6.26 2.79 18.99
CA ALA A 502 7.48 2.57 18.22
C ALA A 502 8.52 3.68 18.46
N GLU A 503 8.09 4.94 18.54
CA GLU A 503 8.99 6.07 18.81
C GLU A 503 9.58 6.02 20.24
N ILE A 504 8.79 5.59 21.24
CA ILE A 504 9.30 5.39 22.61
C ILE A 504 10.34 4.26 22.67
N GLU A 505 10.15 3.16 21.92
CA GLU A 505 11.12 2.07 21.86
C GLU A 505 12.41 2.48 21.15
N ARG A 506 12.31 3.25 20.07
CA ARG A 506 13.45 3.85 19.36
C ARG A 506 14.28 4.75 20.28
N LEU A 507 13.63 5.66 21.02
CA LEU A 507 14.30 6.54 21.99
C LEU A 507 14.97 5.74 23.13
N ARG A 508 14.37 4.63 23.59
CA ARG A 508 15.00 3.73 24.58
C ARG A 508 16.24 3.03 24.02
N HIS A 509 16.19 2.61 22.76
CA HIS A 509 17.32 1.98 22.09
C HIS A 509 18.49 2.96 21.95
N GLU A 510 18.24 4.20 21.52
CA GLU A 510 19.27 5.25 21.42
C GLU A 510 19.95 5.54 22.76
N VAL A 511 19.17 5.62 23.85
CA VAL A 511 19.72 5.81 25.20
C VAL A 511 20.57 4.61 25.65
N SER A 512 20.20 3.39 25.25
CA SER A 512 20.99 2.18 25.52
C SER A 512 22.29 2.17 24.71
N VAL A 513 22.22 2.45 23.41
CA VAL A 513 23.37 2.49 22.51
C VAL A 513 24.39 3.55 22.95
N LEU A 514 23.93 4.72 23.40
CA LEU A 514 24.81 5.75 23.99
C LEU A 514 25.48 5.27 25.27
N LYS A 515 24.77 4.51 26.11
CA LYS A 515 25.31 3.93 27.34
C LYS A 515 26.33 2.83 27.04
N ASP A 516 26.07 1.99 26.04
CA ASP A 516 26.95 0.87 25.66
C ASP A 516 28.23 1.37 24.99
N HIS A 517 28.15 2.39 24.12
CA HIS A 517 29.34 3.04 23.56
C HIS A 517 30.17 3.75 24.63
N LEU A 518 29.54 4.39 25.62
CA LEU A 518 30.25 5.00 26.74
C LEU A 518 30.99 3.94 27.57
N ASN A 519 30.34 2.80 27.83
CA ASN A 519 30.95 1.70 28.58
C ASN A 519 32.07 1.00 27.80
N GLU A 520 31.93 0.78 26.50
CA GLU A 520 32.95 0.17 25.65
C GLU A 520 34.15 1.11 25.46
N SER A 521 33.93 2.43 25.36
CA SER A 521 35.01 3.42 25.31
C SER A 521 35.79 3.47 26.63
N MET A 522 35.08 3.40 27.77
CA MET A 522 35.68 3.29 29.10
C MET A 522 36.42 1.95 29.31
N ARG A 523 35.98 0.88 28.65
CA ARG A 523 36.62 -0.45 28.71
C ARG A 523 37.92 -0.48 27.91
N ARG A 524 37.93 0.09 26.69
CA ARG A 524 39.12 0.15 25.83
C ARG A 524 40.23 1.00 26.44
N LEU A 525 39.87 2.12 27.08
CA LEU A 525 40.81 2.95 27.85
C LEU A 525 41.48 2.21 29.04
N ARG A 526 40.91 1.08 29.50
CA ARG A 526 41.49 0.25 30.57
C ARG A 526 42.32 -0.92 30.08
N GLU A 527 42.20 -1.33 28.81
CA GLU A 527 42.72 -2.62 28.32
C GLU A 527 44.00 -2.52 27.46
N GLU A 528 44.52 -1.33 27.14
CA GLU A 528 45.76 -1.18 26.36
C GLU A 528 47.04 -1.35 27.21
N SER A 529 47.35 -2.61 27.50
CA SER A 529 48.73 -3.08 27.72
C SER A 529 48.97 -4.35 26.90
N ASN A 530 49.78 -4.18 25.85
CA ASN A 530 50.52 -5.16 25.05
C ASN A 530 49.84 -6.08 23.99
N GLU A 531 50.48 -5.99 22.81
CA GLU A 531 50.74 -7.02 21.78
C GLU A 531 49.58 -7.60 20.97
N PHE A 532 49.46 -7.18 19.69
CA PHE A 532 49.56 -8.06 18.52
C PHE A 532 49.61 -7.21 17.22
N ASN A 533 50.74 -7.31 16.52
CA ASN A 533 51.06 -6.54 15.32
C ASN A 533 50.60 -7.29 14.05
N LEU A 534 49.34 -7.12 13.67
CA LEU A 534 48.89 -7.22 12.28
C LEU A 534 48.34 -5.85 11.93
N ASP A 535 48.63 -5.34 10.72
CA ASP A 535 48.19 -4.01 10.30
C ASP A 535 46.64 -3.94 10.25
N LYS A 536 46.05 -3.64 11.41
CA LYS A 536 44.61 -3.68 11.71
C LYS A 536 43.86 -2.76 10.76
N ARG A 537 44.52 -1.79 10.13
CA ARG A 537 43.91 -0.84 9.18
C ARG A 537 43.50 -1.51 7.87
N VAL A 538 44.29 -2.45 7.34
CA VAL A 538 43.98 -3.14 6.07
C VAL A 538 42.86 -4.17 6.27
N ILE A 539 42.93 -4.95 7.35
CA ILE A 539 41.91 -5.94 7.70
C ILE A 539 40.60 -5.25 8.09
N THR A 540 40.65 -4.18 8.88
CA THR A 540 39.44 -3.43 9.26
C THR A 540 38.81 -2.76 8.05
N ASN A 541 39.58 -2.19 7.11
CA ASN A 541 39.00 -1.60 5.90
C ASN A 541 38.39 -2.65 4.95
N LEU A 542 39.00 -3.84 4.82
CA LEU A 542 38.43 -4.95 4.05
C LEU A 542 37.18 -5.53 4.73
N ILE A 543 37.16 -5.64 6.06
CA ILE A 543 36.00 -6.13 6.83
C ILE A 543 34.88 -5.10 6.84
N VAL A 544 35.18 -3.81 7.02
CA VAL A 544 34.18 -2.73 6.97
C VAL A 544 33.63 -2.62 5.54
N GLY A 545 34.47 -2.72 4.52
CA GLY A 545 34.02 -2.84 3.12
C GLY A 545 33.17 -4.08 2.88
N PHE A 546 33.54 -5.24 3.45
CA PHE A 546 32.79 -6.48 3.35
C PHE A 546 31.44 -6.47 4.10
N LEU A 547 31.37 -5.79 5.25
CA LEU A 547 30.17 -5.68 6.10
C LEU A 547 29.23 -4.56 5.64
N ALA A 548 29.75 -3.53 4.97
CA ALA A 548 28.96 -2.46 4.36
C ALA A 548 28.32 -2.89 3.02
N LEU A 549 28.78 -3.98 2.40
CA LEU A 549 28.22 -4.52 1.17
C LEU A 549 27.04 -5.48 1.45
N PRO A 550 25.89 -5.35 0.74
CA PRO A 550 24.72 -6.22 0.93
C PRO A 550 25.02 -7.71 0.72
N TYR A 551 24.25 -8.60 1.37
CA TYR A 551 24.34 -10.04 1.12
C TYR A 551 23.90 -10.37 -0.32
N GLY A 552 24.85 -10.80 -1.16
CA GLY A 552 24.63 -11.14 -2.57
C GLY A 552 25.41 -10.29 -3.59
N ASP A 553 26.16 -9.27 -3.16
CA ASP A 553 27.04 -8.49 -4.05
C ASP A 553 28.23 -9.35 -4.55
N SER A 554 28.49 -9.35 -5.87
CA SER A 554 29.57 -10.16 -6.47
C SER A 554 30.96 -9.73 -5.99
N LYS A 555 31.15 -8.44 -5.67
CA LYS A 555 32.40 -7.93 -5.09
C LYS A 555 32.66 -8.45 -3.69
N ARG A 556 31.59 -8.81 -2.97
CA ARG A 556 31.68 -9.38 -1.63
C ARG A 556 32.35 -10.76 -1.65
N TYR A 557 32.13 -11.55 -2.70
CA TYR A 557 32.79 -12.84 -2.91
C TYR A 557 34.27 -12.70 -3.31
N GLU A 558 34.61 -11.70 -4.14
CA GLU A 558 36.00 -11.37 -4.50
C GLU A 558 36.80 -10.89 -3.28
N ILE A 559 36.21 -10.02 -2.43
CA ILE A 559 36.81 -9.58 -1.17
C ILE A 559 36.98 -10.75 -0.20
N LEU A 560 36.00 -11.66 -0.13
CA LEU A 560 36.07 -12.86 0.71
C LEU A 560 37.16 -13.84 0.23
N GLN A 561 37.37 -13.99 -1.09
CA GLN A 561 38.49 -14.77 -1.64
C GLN A 561 39.86 -14.13 -1.35
N LEU A 562 39.95 -12.80 -1.43
CA LEU A 562 41.16 -12.06 -1.09
C LEU A 562 41.49 -12.19 0.40
N MET A 563 40.48 -12.02 1.27
CA MET A 563 40.59 -12.21 2.72
C MET A 563 40.97 -13.65 3.07
N SER A 564 40.38 -14.64 2.41
CA SER A 564 40.73 -16.06 2.57
C SER A 564 42.18 -16.35 2.21
N SER A 565 42.75 -15.64 1.22
CA SER A 565 44.13 -15.81 0.79
C SER A 565 45.14 -15.11 1.72
N ILE A 566 44.80 -13.91 2.21
CA ILE A 566 45.62 -13.13 3.14
C ILE A 566 45.65 -13.78 4.53
N LEU A 567 44.50 -14.29 4.99
CA LEU A 567 44.32 -14.92 6.30
C LEU A 567 44.55 -16.45 6.27
N GLN A 568 44.95 -17.00 5.11
CA GLN A 568 45.24 -18.42 4.91
C GLN A 568 44.14 -19.37 5.44
N PHE A 569 42.88 -19.13 5.08
CA PHE A 569 41.77 -19.96 5.55
C PHE A 569 41.96 -21.43 5.12
N SER A 570 41.70 -22.35 6.04
CA SER A 570 41.74 -23.79 5.75
C SER A 570 40.58 -24.22 4.84
N GLU A 571 40.67 -25.36 4.14
CA GLU A 571 39.59 -25.84 3.25
C GLU A 571 38.22 -25.94 3.96
N GLU A 572 38.21 -26.27 5.26
CA GLU A 572 36.97 -26.34 6.05
C GLU A 572 36.40 -24.95 6.38
N GLN A 573 37.27 -23.94 6.58
CA GLN A 573 36.85 -22.56 6.77
C GLN A 573 36.36 -21.95 5.46
N GLN A 574 37.04 -22.24 4.35
CA GLN A 574 36.61 -21.88 3.00
C GLN A 574 35.26 -22.54 2.68
N GLU A 575 35.00 -23.77 3.12
CA GLU A 575 33.71 -24.43 2.99
C GLU A 575 32.59 -23.74 3.82
N LYS A 576 32.85 -23.37 5.08
CA LYS A 576 31.87 -22.68 5.95
C LYS A 576 31.49 -21.30 5.45
N VAL A 577 32.42 -20.59 4.80
CA VAL A 577 32.13 -19.28 4.20
C VAL A 577 31.68 -19.38 2.73
N GLY A 578 31.47 -20.59 2.22
CA GLY A 578 30.84 -20.84 0.91
C GLY A 578 31.78 -20.81 -0.30
N LEU A 579 33.09 -20.90 -0.08
CA LEU A 579 34.13 -20.95 -1.12
C LEU A 579 34.38 -22.38 -1.68
N ILE A 580 34.06 -23.48 -0.94
CA ILE A 580 34.21 -24.91 -1.39
C ILE A 580 33.09 -25.83 -0.81
N ARG A 581 32.87 -27.09 -1.27
CA ARG A 581 31.87 -28.07 -0.72
C ARG A 581 32.36 -29.55 -0.70
N LYS A 582 32.06 -30.34 0.35
CA LYS A 582 32.50 -31.76 0.54
C LYS A 582 31.58 -32.88 0.01
N ALA A 583 32.19 -34.01 -0.38
CA ALA A 583 31.60 -35.25 -0.94
C ALA A 583 31.44 -36.39 0.09
N GLY A 584 30.41 -37.26 -0.07
CA GLY A 584 30.00 -38.30 0.91
C GLY A 584 30.47 -39.77 0.69
N ARG A 585 30.13 -40.67 1.64
CA ARG A 585 30.21 -42.17 1.60
C ARG A 585 29.06 -42.78 2.46
N ARG A 586 28.11 -43.64 1.99
CA ARG A 586 28.03 -45.07 1.50
C ARG A 586 27.78 -46.13 2.63
N VAL A 587 26.62 -46.83 2.79
CA VAL A 587 25.88 -47.92 2.03
C VAL A 587 26.35 -49.36 2.43
N PRO A 588 25.50 -50.41 2.75
CA PRO A 588 24.75 -51.29 1.77
C PRO A 588 23.44 -51.98 2.28
N VAL A 589 22.73 -52.90 1.60
CA VAL A 589 21.98 -53.06 0.30
C VAL A 589 21.34 -54.49 0.30
N GLN A 590 20.24 -54.68 -0.47
CA GLN A 590 19.57 -55.93 -0.99
C GLN A 590 18.20 -56.28 -0.34
N SER A 591 17.11 -56.70 -1.02
CA SER A 591 16.67 -56.85 -2.42
C SER A 591 15.16 -57.26 -2.44
N ARG A 592 14.39 -56.92 -3.50
CA ARG A 592 12.96 -57.24 -3.83
C ARG A 592 12.65 -58.77 -3.88
N PRO A 593 11.38 -59.33 -4.02
CA PRO A 593 10.13 -58.78 -4.65
C PRO A 593 8.71 -59.25 -4.12
N GLY A 594 7.60 -58.65 -4.61
CA GLY A 594 6.27 -59.31 -4.78
C GLY A 594 5.08 -58.88 -3.87
N THR A 595 3.91 -58.60 -4.49
CA THR A 595 2.53 -58.41 -3.91
C THR A 595 1.88 -59.74 -3.45
N PRO A 596 0.65 -59.84 -2.89
CA PRO A 596 -0.21 -58.98 -2.03
C PRO A 596 -0.87 -59.71 -0.80
N ALA A 597 -1.67 -58.99 0.02
CA ALA A 597 -2.80 -59.44 0.88
C ALA A 597 -2.62 -59.89 2.37
N SER A 598 -3.66 -59.52 3.15
CA SER A 598 -4.28 -60.05 4.40
C SER A 598 -3.56 -60.06 5.78
N GLU A 599 -4.25 -59.40 6.72
CA GLU A 599 -4.55 -59.68 8.14
C GLU A 599 -3.57 -60.35 9.15
N THR A 600 -3.60 -59.74 10.35
CA THR A 600 -3.42 -60.26 11.72
C THR A 600 -2.03 -60.57 12.31
N SER A 601 -1.60 -59.66 13.20
CA SER A 601 -1.01 -59.83 14.54
C SER A 601 0.12 -60.85 14.78
N ILE A 602 1.26 -60.37 15.29
CA ILE A 602 1.77 -60.56 16.66
C ILE A 602 3.02 -59.67 16.88
N VAL A 603 3.15 -59.20 18.11
CA VAL A 603 4.09 -58.22 18.66
C VAL A 603 5.48 -58.80 18.92
N ASN A 604 6.54 -58.11 18.47
CA ASN A 604 7.73 -57.68 19.27
C ASN A 604 8.91 -57.28 18.36
N GLY A 605 9.48 -56.09 18.60
CA GLY A 605 10.80 -55.69 18.08
C GLY A 605 10.79 -54.37 17.30
N ASP A 606 11.32 -53.33 17.95
CA ASP A 606 11.41 -51.94 17.51
C ASP A 606 11.92 -51.69 16.09
N THR A 607 11.22 -50.83 15.34
CA THR A 607 11.80 -49.82 14.42
C THR A 607 10.68 -48.84 13.99
N LYS A 608 10.73 -47.61 14.51
CA LYS A 608 9.92 -46.49 14.05
C LYS A 608 10.69 -45.74 12.96
N ASP A 609 10.37 -45.98 11.70
CA ASP A 609 10.74 -45.03 10.64
C ASP A 609 9.91 -43.76 10.83
N SER A 610 10.59 -42.62 10.85
CA SER A 610 9.99 -41.29 10.99
C SER A 610 9.25 -40.90 9.71
N PHE A 611 8.15 -40.16 9.86
CA PHE A 611 7.43 -39.46 8.77
C PHE A 611 8.37 -38.63 7.86
N SER A 612 9.54 -38.23 8.39
CA SER A 612 10.63 -37.60 7.66
C SER A 612 11.19 -38.44 6.51
N ASP A 613 11.29 -39.77 6.65
CA ASP A 613 11.84 -40.66 5.61
C ASP A 613 10.84 -40.93 4.47
N GLN A 614 9.55 -40.88 4.78
CA GLN A 614 8.48 -40.92 3.76
C GLN A 614 8.41 -39.61 2.96
N TRP A 615 8.73 -38.47 3.60
CA TRP A 615 8.80 -37.17 2.95
C TRP A 615 10.07 -36.96 2.12
N ILE A 616 11.21 -37.45 2.60
CA ILE A 616 12.49 -37.36 1.88
C ILE A 616 12.50 -38.29 0.65
N SER A 617 11.86 -39.47 0.71
CA SER A 617 11.74 -40.37 -0.45
C SER A 617 10.80 -39.84 -1.54
N PHE A 618 9.80 -39.03 -1.17
CA PHE A 618 8.96 -38.30 -2.12
C PHE A 618 9.75 -37.21 -2.85
N LEU A 619 10.58 -36.44 -2.13
CA LEU A 619 11.38 -35.35 -2.69
C LEU A 619 12.62 -35.82 -3.49
N LEU A 620 13.21 -36.96 -3.13
CA LEU A 620 14.40 -37.48 -3.82
C LEU A 620 14.08 -38.28 -5.09
N ARG A 621 12.81 -38.65 -5.33
CA ARG A 621 12.38 -39.36 -6.54
C ARG A 621 12.39 -38.47 -7.79
N ASP A 622 12.31 -37.14 -7.61
CA ASP A 622 12.38 -36.18 -8.72
C ASP A 622 13.77 -35.51 -8.88
N ALA A 623 14.64 -35.58 -7.88
CA ALA A 623 15.93 -34.88 -7.90
C ALA A 623 17.06 -35.64 -8.64
N THR A 624 16.95 -36.95 -8.85
CA THR A 624 18.00 -37.76 -9.51
C THR A 624 17.89 -37.82 -11.04
N THR A 625 16.74 -37.45 -11.60
CA THR A 625 16.58 -37.28 -13.07
C THR A 625 17.20 -35.97 -13.56
N PHE A 626 17.32 -34.97 -12.68
CA PHE A 626 17.71 -33.61 -13.07
C PHE A 626 19.23 -33.38 -13.20
N LYS A 627 20.07 -34.18 -12.53
CA LYS A 627 21.51 -33.89 -12.41
C LYS A 627 22.41 -34.56 -13.47
N ARG A 628 21.90 -35.49 -14.27
CA ARG A 628 22.70 -36.15 -15.34
C ARG A 628 22.58 -35.53 -16.72
N VAL A 629 21.63 -34.63 -16.95
CA VAL A 629 21.37 -34.09 -18.29
C VAL A 629 22.08 -32.76 -18.56
N LEU A 630 22.61 -32.09 -17.54
CA LEU A 630 23.21 -30.75 -17.68
C LEU A 630 24.72 -30.72 -17.97
N LEU A 631 25.41 -31.87 -18.05
CA LEU A 631 26.87 -31.93 -18.29
C LEU A 631 27.28 -32.68 -19.57
N GLN A 632 26.40 -32.73 -20.57
CA GLN A 632 26.75 -33.15 -21.93
C GLN A 632 26.46 -31.96 -22.87
N PRO A 633 27.47 -31.38 -23.56
CA PRO A 633 27.27 -30.25 -24.48
C PRO A 633 26.31 -30.57 -25.65
N THR A 634 25.93 -31.83 -25.82
CA THR A 634 24.97 -32.32 -26.82
C THR A 634 23.52 -32.35 -26.32
N ALA A 635 23.26 -32.23 -25.01
CA ALA A 635 21.93 -32.41 -24.42
C ALA A 635 21.07 -31.12 -24.34
N TYR A 636 21.69 -29.93 -24.41
CA TYR A 636 20.95 -28.66 -24.43
C TYR A 636 20.11 -28.50 -25.72
N LYS A 637 20.50 -29.15 -26.82
CA LYS A 637 19.73 -29.20 -28.07
C LYS A 637 18.59 -30.22 -28.07
N ILE A 638 18.56 -31.16 -27.12
CA ILE A 638 17.57 -32.26 -27.07
C ILE A 638 16.45 -31.96 -26.06
N ILE A 639 16.74 -31.31 -24.92
CA ILE A 639 15.69 -30.91 -23.96
C ILE A 639 14.87 -29.71 -24.47
N SER A 640 15.47 -28.78 -25.21
CA SER A 640 14.74 -27.62 -25.75
C SER A 640 13.74 -27.98 -26.87
N ARG A 641 13.66 -29.26 -27.28
CA ARG A 641 12.70 -29.75 -28.28
C ARG A 641 11.56 -30.59 -27.71
N ALA A 642 11.52 -30.88 -26.40
CA ALA A 642 10.59 -31.87 -25.83
C ALA A 642 9.54 -31.33 -24.83
N TYR A 643 9.42 -30.00 -24.67
CA TYR A 643 8.21 -29.37 -24.14
C TYR A 643 7.86 -28.17 -25.03
N ALA A 644 7.39 -28.44 -26.24
CA ALA A 644 6.55 -27.45 -26.90
C ALA A 644 5.33 -27.26 -25.99
N SER A 645 5.26 -26.11 -25.29
CA SER A 645 4.07 -25.72 -24.54
C SER A 645 2.83 -25.94 -25.42
N LYS A 646 1.85 -26.72 -24.93
CA LYS A 646 0.53 -26.83 -25.59
C LYS A 646 -0.22 -25.50 -25.58
N PHE A 647 0.18 -24.56 -24.73
CA PHE A 647 -0.39 -23.21 -24.66
C PHE A 647 0.21 -22.32 -25.72
N ALA A 648 -0.65 -21.50 -26.35
CA ALA A 648 -0.24 -20.47 -27.28
C ALA A 648 0.76 -19.50 -26.63
N LYS A 649 1.64 -18.92 -27.46
CA LYS A 649 2.60 -17.91 -27.00
C LYS A 649 1.83 -16.64 -26.59
N TYR A 650 2.05 -16.18 -25.37
CA TYR A 650 1.46 -14.94 -24.87
C TYR A 650 2.06 -13.72 -25.57
N ASN A 651 1.21 -12.82 -26.06
CA ASN A 651 1.63 -11.50 -26.55
C ASN A 651 1.36 -10.46 -25.45
N TRP A 652 2.39 -9.84 -24.90
CA TRP A 652 2.22 -8.83 -23.85
C TRP A 652 1.70 -7.49 -24.40
N GLU A 653 1.84 -7.21 -25.70
CA GLU A 653 1.31 -5.97 -26.29
C GLU A 653 -0.18 -6.09 -26.61
N ASP A 654 -0.66 -7.33 -26.76
CA ASP A 654 -2.06 -7.65 -27.06
C ASP A 654 -2.47 -8.96 -26.35
N PRO A 655 -2.75 -8.88 -25.04
CA PRO A 655 -2.87 -10.06 -24.18
C PRO A 655 -4.14 -10.89 -24.43
N LEU A 656 -5.16 -10.26 -25.01
CA LEU A 656 -6.45 -10.90 -25.34
C LEU A 656 -6.67 -10.97 -26.85
N LEU A 657 -5.62 -10.77 -27.64
CA LEU A 657 -5.61 -10.91 -29.10
C LEU A 657 -6.69 -10.05 -29.76
N LEU A 658 -6.80 -8.78 -29.36
CA LEU A 658 -7.63 -7.75 -29.99
C LEU A 658 -7.46 -7.78 -31.52
N GLU A 659 -6.23 -7.98 -31.99
CA GLU A 659 -5.91 -8.11 -33.42
C GLU A 659 -6.80 -9.13 -34.14
N GLN A 660 -7.10 -10.26 -33.50
CA GLN A 660 -7.88 -11.35 -34.09
C GLN A 660 -9.39 -11.07 -34.08
N GLN A 661 -9.83 -10.05 -33.35
CA GLN A 661 -11.24 -9.66 -33.22
C GLN A 661 -11.62 -8.49 -34.15
N LEU A 662 -10.64 -7.89 -34.81
CA LEU A 662 -10.81 -6.80 -35.77
C LEU A 662 -10.99 -7.34 -37.19
N THR A 663 -11.81 -6.66 -37.98
CA THR A 663 -11.91 -6.92 -39.42
C THR A 663 -10.65 -6.41 -40.14
N GLU A 664 -10.40 -6.87 -41.36
CA GLU A 664 -9.26 -6.38 -42.15
C GLU A 664 -9.36 -4.87 -42.44
N GLU A 665 -10.57 -4.37 -42.70
CA GLU A 665 -10.81 -2.93 -42.85
C GLU A 665 -10.46 -2.14 -41.59
N GLU A 666 -10.86 -2.64 -40.41
CA GLU A 666 -10.54 -2.00 -39.12
C GLU A 666 -9.04 -1.98 -38.84
N LYS A 667 -8.33 -3.05 -39.19
CA LYS A 667 -6.85 -3.10 -39.10
C LYS A 667 -6.21 -2.09 -40.03
N MET A 668 -6.64 -2.03 -41.28
CA MET A 668 -6.13 -1.05 -42.25
C MET A 668 -6.34 0.39 -41.78
N VAL A 669 -7.52 0.70 -41.25
CA VAL A 669 -7.83 2.02 -40.70
C VAL A 669 -6.94 2.34 -39.49
N ARG A 670 -6.79 1.40 -38.55
CA ARG A 670 -5.90 1.56 -37.40
C ARG A 670 -4.46 1.80 -37.86
N ASP A 671 -3.95 1.00 -38.79
CA ASP A 671 -2.55 1.08 -39.24
C ASP A 671 -2.27 2.41 -39.94
N SER A 672 -3.23 2.91 -40.73
CA SER A 672 -3.19 4.26 -41.31
C SER A 672 -3.16 5.35 -40.23
N ALA A 673 -4.04 5.26 -39.24
CA ALA A 673 -4.09 6.21 -38.12
C ALA A 673 -2.81 6.17 -37.28
N HIS A 674 -2.25 4.99 -37.04
CA HIS A 674 -0.99 4.79 -36.34
C HIS A 674 0.17 5.44 -37.10
N ALA A 675 0.31 5.16 -38.39
CA ALA A 675 1.37 5.73 -39.22
C ALA A 675 1.31 7.26 -39.22
N TYR A 676 0.13 7.84 -39.44
CA TYR A 676 -0.07 9.29 -39.36
C TYR A 676 0.30 9.86 -37.99
N ALA A 677 -0.17 9.22 -36.91
CA ALA A 677 0.09 9.68 -35.56
C ALA A 677 1.60 9.69 -35.24
N GLN A 678 2.33 8.63 -35.60
CA GLN A 678 3.77 8.54 -35.37
C GLN A 678 4.58 9.49 -36.27
N GLU A 679 4.22 9.62 -37.55
CA GLU A 679 5.02 10.38 -38.52
C GLU A 679 4.74 11.89 -38.49
N LYS A 680 3.50 12.30 -38.21
CA LYS A 680 3.06 13.69 -38.31
C LYS A 680 2.77 14.34 -36.96
N LEU A 681 2.16 13.61 -36.02
CA LEU A 681 1.75 14.19 -34.73
C LEU A 681 2.84 14.13 -33.67
N LEU A 682 3.50 12.99 -33.50
CA LEU A 682 4.55 12.81 -32.48
C LEU A 682 5.68 13.86 -32.58
N PRO A 683 6.20 14.23 -33.78
CA PRO A 683 7.24 15.25 -33.86
C PRO A 683 6.78 16.66 -33.46
N ARG A 684 5.48 16.94 -33.52
CA ARG A 684 4.90 18.26 -33.20
C ARG A 684 4.56 18.43 -31.71
N VAL A 685 4.23 17.33 -31.02
CA VAL A 685 3.50 17.36 -29.74
C VAL A 685 4.22 18.09 -28.61
N ILE A 686 5.55 17.94 -28.46
CA ILE A 686 6.31 18.59 -27.36
C ILE A 686 6.22 20.10 -27.51
N LYS A 687 6.56 20.62 -28.70
CA LYS A 687 6.56 22.07 -28.95
C LYS A 687 5.14 22.64 -28.90
N ALA A 688 4.16 21.93 -29.47
CA ALA A 688 2.75 22.30 -29.41
C ALA A 688 2.25 22.43 -27.96
N THR A 689 2.52 21.41 -27.13
CA THR A 689 2.12 21.41 -25.72
C THR A 689 2.83 22.50 -24.93
N ARG A 690 4.15 22.66 -25.08
CA ARG A 690 4.93 23.65 -24.32
C ARG A 690 4.44 25.07 -24.59
N ASN A 691 4.08 25.36 -25.84
CA ASN A 691 3.70 26.70 -26.29
C ASN A 691 2.19 26.95 -26.34
N GLU A 692 1.34 26.03 -25.85
CA GLU A 692 -0.13 26.15 -25.94
C GLU A 692 -0.63 26.41 -27.37
N HIS A 693 -0.05 25.72 -28.35
CA HIS A 693 -0.31 25.97 -29.75
C HIS A 693 -0.87 24.73 -30.45
N PHE A 694 -1.95 24.93 -31.22
CA PHE A 694 -2.52 23.94 -32.13
C PHE A 694 -2.32 24.41 -33.57
N ASP A 695 -1.84 23.50 -34.42
CA ASP A 695 -1.63 23.72 -35.84
C ASP A 695 -2.91 23.33 -36.61
N PRO A 696 -3.62 24.29 -37.25
CA PRO A 696 -4.83 23.99 -38.00
C PRO A 696 -4.65 23.03 -39.18
N GLU A 697 -3.44 22.92 -39.75
CA GLU A 697 -3.17 21.99 -40.86
C GLU A 697 -3.44 20.53 -40.48
N ILE A 698 -3.34 20.19 -39.20
CA ILE A 698 -3.67 18.86 -38.66
C ILE A 698 -5.11 18.45 -39.03
N MET A 699 -6.06 19.40 -39.07
CA MET A 699 -7.44 19.10 -39.44
C MET A 699 -7.55 18.70 -40.92
N GLN A 700 -6.82 19.38 -41.79
CA GLN A 700 -6.79 19.06 -43.22
C GLN A 700 -6.08 17.72 -43.48
N GLU A 701 -4.97 17.47 -42.79
CA GLU A 701 -4.27 16.18 -42.87
C GLU A 701 -5.18 15.01 -42.43
N MET A 702 -5.90 15.16 -41.31
CA MET A 702 -6.88 14.16 -40.86
C MET A 702 -8.04 13.99 -41.85
N GLY A 703 -8.48 15.08 -42.50
CA GLY A 703 -9.53 15.05 -43.51
C GLY A 703 -9.11 14.30 -44.78
N GLN A 704 -7.88 14.50 -45.26
CA GLN A 704 -7.32 13.79 -46.41
C GLN A 704 -7.25 12.26 -46.19
N LEU A 705 -7.07 11.83 -44.94
CA LEU A 705 -7.05 10.42 -44.55
C LEU A 705 -8.44 9.84 -44.27
N GLY A 706 -9.50 10.66 -44.30
CA GLY A 706 -10.86 10.23 -44.02
C GLY A 706 -11.17 10.00 -42.53
N PHE A 707 -10.38 10.57 -41.61
CA PHE A 707 -10.58 10.39 -40.17
C PHE A 707 -11.68 11.29 -39.58
N LEU A 708 -12.01 12.39 -40.27
CA LEU A 708 -13.06 13.31 -39.85
C LEU A 708 -14.44 12.82 -40.30
N GLY A 709 -15.36 12.67 -39.35
CA GLY A 709 -16.70 12.14 -39.63
C GLY A 709 -16.69 10.69 -40.11
N ALA A 710 -15.70 9.90 -39.70
CA ALA A 710 -15.40 8.57 -40.24
C ALA A 710 -16.62 7.63 -40.33
N THR A 711 -17.59 7.71 -39.42
CA THR A 711 -18.79 6.85 -39.41
C THR A 711 -19.95 7.35 -40.29
N ILE A 712 -19.85 8.56 -40.83
CA ILE A 712 -20.90 9.15 -41.68
C ILE A 712 -20.81 8.50 -43.06
N LYS A 713 -21.96 8.07 -43.58
CA LYS A 713 -22.07 7.57 -44.95
C LYS A 713 -22.30 8.74 -45.90
N ASP A 714 -21.71 8.66 -47.09
CA ASP A 714 -21.74 9.70 -48.13
C ASP A 714 -21.04 11.02 -47.73
N TYR A 715 -21.30 12.10 -48.47
CA TYR A 715 -20.75 13.45 -48.24
C TYR A 715 -19.21 13.52 -48.16
N GLY A 716 -18.51 12.58 -48.82
CA GLY A 716 -17.05 12.52 -48.79
C GLY A 716 -16.46 11.94 -47.50
N CYS A 717 -17.28 11.36 -46.62
CA CYS A 717 -16.84 10.67 -45.40
C CYS A 717 -16.53 9.19 -45.68
N ALA A 718 -15.73 8.57 -44.81
CA ALA A 718 -15.26 7.19 -45.02
C ALA A 718 -16.35 6.11 -44.86
N GLY A 719 -17.40 6.36 -44.07
CA GLY A 719 -18.48 5.40 -43.85
C GLY A 719 -18.10 4.12 -43.08
N VAL A 720 -17.05 4.16 -42.26
CA VAL A 720 -16.50 3.00 -41.54
C VAL A 720 -17.25 2.69 -40.24
N SER A 721 -16.97 1.52 -39.65
CA SER A 721 -17.60 1.04 -38.40
C SER A 721 -17.29 1.94 -37.19
N HIS A 722 -18.11 1.84 -36.13
CA HIS A 722 -17.80 2.53 -34.88
C HIS A 722 -16.51 1.99 -34.24
N VAL A 723 -16.22 0.70 -34.40
CA VAL A 723 -14.93 0.14 -33.94
C VAL A 723 -13.75 0.78 -34.68
N ALA A 724 -13.85 0.99 -36.00
CA ALA A 724 -12.83 1.72 -36.75
C ALA A 724 -12.65 3.17 -36.24
N TYR A 725 -13.74 3.89 -35.95
CA TYR A 725 -13.66 5.21 -35.30
C TYR A 725 -12.96 5.15 -33.93
N GLY A 726 -13.26 4.14 -33.11
CA GLY A 726 -12.59 3.91 -31.84
C GLY A 726 -11.09 3.66 -32.00
N LEU A 727 -10.68 2.87 -32.99
CA LEU A 727 -9.28 2.61 -33.29
C LEU A 727 -8.53 3.87 -33.74
N ILE A 728 -9.15 4.72 -34.58
CA ILE A 728 -8.58 6.02 -34.94
C ILE A 728 -8.36 6.85 -33.65
N ALA A 729 -9.39 6.96 -32.80
CA ALA A 729 -9.27 7.72 -31.55
C ALA A 729 -8.15 7.20 -30.65
N ARG A 730 -8.01 5.87 -30.51
CA ARG A 730 -6.92 5.20 -29.78
C ARG A 730 -5.55 5.60 -30.32
N GLU A 731 -5.34 5.54 -31.63
CA GLU A 731 -4.02 5.85 -32.22
C GLU A 731 -3.68 7.35 -32.17
N ILE A 732 -4.65 8.24 -32.33
CA ILE A 732 -4.42 9.69 -32.21
C ILE A 732 -4.12 10.07 -30.75
N GLU A 733 -4.87 9.57 -29.78
CA GLU A 733 -4.65 9.88 -28.36
C GLU A 733 -3.45 9.15 -27.74
N ARG A 734 -2.96 8.07 -28.37
CA ARG A 734 -1.63 7.51 -28.09
C ARG A 734 -0.55 8.58 -28.18
N ILE A 735 -0.73 9.58 -29.04
CA ILE A 735 0.15 10.74 -29.13
C ILE A 735 -0.30 11.84 -28.18
N ASP A 736 -1.52 12.36 -28.32
CA ASP A 736 -2.02 13.43 -27.44
C ASP A 736 -3.55 13.53 -27.41
N SER A 737 -4.10 13.69 -26.20
CA SER A 737 -5.53 13.89 -25.97
C SER A 737 -6.08 15.17 -26.62
N GLY A 738 -5.25 16.21 -26.80
CA GLY A 738 -5.62 17.46 -27.46
C GLY A 738 -5.92 17.26 -28.94
N TYR A 739 -5.11 16.47 -29.65
CA TYR A 739 -5.35 16.12 -31.04
C TYR A 739 -6.62 15.27 -31.21
N ARG A 740 -6.81 14.26 -30.34
CA ARG A 740 -8.04 13.46 -30.34
C ARG A 740 -9.24 14.34 -30.00
N SER A 741 -9.11 15.31 -29.09
CA SER A 741 -10.19 16.25 -28.75
C SER A 741 -10.63 17.09 -29.94
N ALA A 742 -9.69 17.64 -30.72
CA ALA A 742 -10.01 18.39 -31.94
C ALA A 742 -10.77 17.51 -32.96
N MET A 743 -10.32 16.27 -33.16
CA MET A 743 -10.97 15.29 -34.05
C MET A 743 -12.37 14.87 -33.56
N SER A 744 -12.53 14.63 -32.25
CA SER A 744 -13.83 14.27 -31.64
C SER A 744 -14.84 15.40 -31.76
N VAL A 745 -14.42 16.66 -31.56
CA VAL A 745 -15.30 17.83 -31.75
C VAL A 745 -15.78 17.90 -33.18
N GLN A 746 -14.86 17.84 -34.15
CA GLN A 746 -15.20 17.90 -35.56
C GLN A 746 -16.19 16.78 -35.95
N SER A 747 -15.87 15.54 -35.59
CA SER A 747 -16.62 14.36 -36.06
C SER A 747 -17.94 14.18 -35.30
N SER A 748 -17.87 14.09 -33.97
CA SER A 748 -19.00 13.69 -33.13
C SER A 748 -19.85 14.86 -32.64
N LEU A 749 -19.28 16.06 -32.55
CA LEU A 749 -19.97 17.22 -32.00
C LEU A 749 -20.38 18.25 -33.07
N VAL A 750 -19.81 18.21 -34.27
CA VAL A 750 -20.17 19.14 -35.36
C VAL A 750 -20.78 18.40 -36.54
N MET A 751 -20.05 17.46 -37.15
CA MET A 751 -20.54 16.75 -38.33
C MET A 751 -21.74 15.86 -37.99
N HIS A 752 -21.70 15.14 -36.86
CA HIS A 752 -22.82 14.28 -36.45
C HIS A 752 -24.16 15.03 -36.28
N PRO A 753 -24.28 16.14 -35.52
CA PRO A 753 -25.56 16.83 -35.41
C PRO A 753 -26.07 17.41 -36.73
N ILE A 754 -25.19 17.86 -37.63
CA ILE A 754 -25.60 18.28 -38.99
C ILE A 754 -26.13 17.07 -39.77
N ASN A 755 -25.44 15.94 -39.70
CA ASN A 755 -25.84 14.72 -40.39
C ASN A 755 -27.17 14.14 -39.86
N GLU A 756 -27.37 14.18 -38.54
CA GLU A 756 -28.55 13.60 -37.89
C GLU A 756 -29.76 14.53 -37.95
N PHE A 757 -29.57 15.82 -37.65
CA PHE A 757 -30.67 16.75 -37.41
C PHE A 757 -30.78 17.89 -38.42
N GLY A 758 -29.82 17.99 -39.34
CA GLY A 758 -29.79 19.05 -40.34
C GLY A 758 -30.68 18.76 -41.55
N THR A 759 -31.01 19.82 -42.30
CA THR A 759 -31.70 19.68 -43.60
C THR A 759 -30.76 19.13 -44.67
N VAL A 760 -31.33 18.73 -45.82
CA VAL A 760 -30.53 18.26 -46.97
C VAL A 760 -29.57 19.35 -47.44
N GLU A 761 -30.02 20.60 -47.46
CA GLU A 761 -29.23 21.77 -47.85
C GLU A 761 -28.08 22.03 -46.88
N GLN A 762 -28.32 21.91 -45.56
CA GLN A 762 -27.28 22.03 -44.55
C GLN A 762 -26.23 20.91 -44.69
N LYS A 763 -26.67 19.66 -44.87
CA LYS A 763 -25.76 18.52 -45.06
C LYS A 763 -24.88 18.71 -46.29
N ALA A 764 -25.49 19.06 -47.43
CA ALA A 764 -24.77 19.31 -48.68
C ALA A 764 -23.80 20.50 -48.59
N LYS A 765 -24.17 21.56 -47.86
CA LYS A 765 -23.31 22.76 -47.68
C LYS A 765 -22.09 22.50 -46.80
N TYR A 766 -22.27 21.82 -45.66
CA TYR A 766 -21.23 21.76 -44.62
C TYR A 766 -20.45 20.44 -44.58
N LEU A 767 -21.10 19.28 -44.70
CA LEU A 767 -20.45 17.99 -44.42
C LEU A 767 -19.22 17.71 -45.32
N PRO A 768 -19.25 17.94 -46.64
CA PRO A 768 -18.07 17.69 -47.49
C PRO A 768 -16.85 18.55 -47.12
N ARG A 769 -17.08 19.81 -46.72
CA ARG A 769 -16.02 20.75 -46.35
C ARG A 769 -15.49 20.49 -44.93
N LEU A 770 -16.35 20.00 -44.04
CA LEU A 770 -15.94 19.54 -42.71
C LEU A 770 -15.16 18.20 -42.78
N ALA A 771 -15.53 17.31 -43.70
CA ALA A 771 -14.88 16.01 -43.90
C ALA A 771 -13.45 16.16 -44.42
N THR A 772 -13.20 17.15 -45.27
CA THR A 772 -11.86 17.48 -45.80
C THR A 772 -11.02 18.31 -44.84
N GLY A 773 -11.60 18.82 -43.74
CA GLY A 773 -10.94 19.75 -42.83
C GLY A 773 -10.75 21.16 -43.38
N GLU A 774 -11.37 21.49 -44.53
CA GLU A 774 -11.42 22.86 -45.07
C GLU A 774 -12.17 23.79 -44.10
N LEU A 775 -13.26 23.31 -43.53
CA LEU A 775 -13.95 23.97 -42.42
C LEU A 775 -13.62 23.28 -41.11
N VAL A 776 -13.32 24.07 -40.09
CA VAL A 776 -13.19 23.61 -38.70
C VAL A 776 -14.46 24.00 -37.92
N GLY A 777 -14.98 23.06 -37.14
CA GLY A 777 -16.16 23.27 -36.32
C GLY A 777 -15.87 23.34 -34.82
N ALA A 778 -16.77 24.02 -34.11
CA ALA A 778 -16.82 24.05 -32.64
C ALA A 778 -18.24 23.79 -32.11
N PHE A 779 -18.35 23.27 -30.89
CA PHE A 779 -19.61 22.87 -30.27
C PHE A 779 -19.88 23.65 -28.98
N GLY A 780 -20.84 24.58 -29.03
CA GLY A 780 -21.20 25.47 -27.94
C GLY A 780 -22.38 24.95 -27.10
N LEU A 781 -22.09 24.18 -26.05
CA LEU A 781 -23.10 23.71 -25.08
C LEU A 781 -22.88 24.33 -23.69
N THR A 782 -21.71 24.04 -23.10
CA THR A 782 -21.33 24.42 -21.73
C THR A 782 -21.24 25.93 -21.55
N GLU A 783 -21.69 26.40 -20.39
CA GLU A 783 -21.71 27.82 -20.00
C GLU A 783 -21.01 28.00 -18.65
N PRO A 784 -20.60 29.23 -18.27
CA PRO A 784 -19.97 29.49 -16.98
C PRO A 784 -20.76 28.95 -15.77
N ASN A 785 -22.09 29.07 -15.80
CA ASN A 785 -22.98 28.62 -14.72
C ASN A 785 -23.55 27.20 -14.93
N HIS A 786 -23.36 26.61 -16.13
CA HIS A 786 -24.00 25.36 -16.53
C HIS A 786 -23.01 24.41 -17.21
N GLY A 787 -22.34 23.59 -16.38
CA GLY A 787 -21.48 22.48 -16.82
C GLY A 787 -22.24 21.15 -16.83
N SER A 788 -22.39 20.54 -15.66
CA SER A 788 -23.06 19.24 -15.50
C SER A 788 -24.59 19.29 -15.68
N ASP A 789 -25.20 20.48 -15.53
CA ASP A 789 -26.62 20.73 -15.77
C ASP A 789 -26.85 21.60 -17.02
N PRO A 790 -26.84 21.02 -18.23
CA PRO A 790 -27.12 21.75 -19.45
C PRO A 790 -28.60 22.12 -19.60
N ALA A 791 -29.51 21.58 -18.78
CA ALA A 791 -30.94 21.92 -18.85
C ALA A 791 -31.18 23.37 -18.40
N GLY A 792 -30.34 23.86 -17.48
CA GLY A 792 -30.41 25.20 -16.92
C GLY A 792 -29.89 26.34 -17.81
N MET A 793 -29.38 26.06 -19.02
CA MET A 793 -28.65 27.04 -19.85
C MET A 793 -29.33 28.41 -19.99
N GLU A 794 -28.50 29.44 -19.96
CA GLU A 794 -28.86 30.86 -20.00
C GLU A 794 -28.79 31.44 -21.43
N THR A 795 -28.05 30.82 -22.36
CA THR A 795 -28.04 31.27 -23.77
C THR A 795 -29.44 31.14 -24.36
N VAL A 796 -29.95 32.23 -24.95
CA VAL A 796 -31.31 32.30 -25.48
C VAL A 796 -31.35 32.64 -26.97
N ALA A 797 -32.37 32.13 -27.65
CA ALA A 797 -32.71 32.48 -29.02
C ALA A 797 -34.11 33.12 -29.05
N VAL A 798 -34.20 34.31 -29.64
CA VAL A 798 -35.45 35.08 -29.80
C VAL A 798 -35.82 35.12 -31.28
N ASP A 799 -37.03 34.68 -31.64
CA ASP A 799 -37.52 34.75 -33.02
C ASP A 799 -37.80 36.22 -33.41
N GLN A 800 -37.19 36.69 -34.51
CA GLN A 800 -37.35 38.03 -35.08
C GLN A 800 -37.94 37.98 -36.50
N GLY A 801 -38.69 36.93 -36.83
CA GLY A 801 -39.35 36.79 -38.13
C GLY A 801 -38.50 36.00 -39.13
N SER A 802 -37.55 36.65 -39.81
CA SER A 802 -36.65 35.97 -40.77
C SER A 802 -35.39 35.39 -40.13
N THR A 803 -35.04 35.85 -38.92
CA THR A 803 -33.85 35.43 -38.17
C THR A 803 -34.20 35.10 -36.72
N PHE A 804 -33.28 34.44 -36.03
CA PHE A 804 -33.20 34.37 -34.58
C PHE A 804 -32.11 35.30 -34.08
N SER A 805 -32.39 36.08 -33.04
CA SER A 805 -31.35 36.82 -32.29
C SER A 805 -30.86 35.94 -31.14
N ILE A 806 -29.58 35.57 -31.16
CA ILE A 806 -28.98 34.70 -30.14
C ILE A 806 -28.06 35.52 -29.23
N SER A 807 -28.29 35.41 -27.92
CA SER A 807 -27.50 36.10 -26.89
C SER A 807 -27.13 35.15 -25.77
N GLY A 808 -25.85 35.18 -25.36
CA GLY A 808 -25.32 34.33 -24.30
C GLY A 808 -23.80 34.12 -24.40
N SER A 809 -23.28 33.24 -23.56
CA SER A 809 -21.86 32.90 -23.55
C SER A 809 -21.65 31.40 -23.36
N LYS A 810 -20.78 30.82 -24.19
CA LYS A 810 -20.29 29.45 -24.04
C LYS A 810 -18.84 29.47 -23.60
N MET A 811 -18.47 28.52 -22.75
CA MET A 811 -17.18 28.45 -22.07
C MET A 811 -16.55 27.07 -22.25
N TRP A 812 -15.22 27.01 -22.32
CA TRP A 812 -14.44 25.77 -22.51
C TRP A 812 -14.69 25.06 -23.85
N ILE A 813 -14.80 25.84 -24.92
CA ILE A 813 -15.15 25.31 -26.23
C ILE A 813 -13.88 25.04 -27.04
N THR A 814 -13.55 23.75 -27.18
CA THR A 814 -12.48 23.30 -28.07
C THR A 814 -12.74 23.74 -29.51
N ASN A 815 -11.68 24.14 -30.20
CA ASN A 815 -11.64 24.70 -31.55
C ASN A 815 -12.26 26.10 -31.73
N SER A 816 -12.99 26.66 -30.76
CA SER A 816 -13.71 27.93 -30.99
C SER A 816 -12.83 29.08 -31.50
N PRO A 817 -11.54 29.24 -31.10
CA PRO A 817 -10.71 30.32 -31.62
C PRO A 817 -10.34 30.20 -33.10
N ILE A 818 -10.38 28.99 -33.67
CA ILE A 818 -10.02 28.70 -35.06
C ILE A 818 -11.20 28.21 -35.92
N ALA A 819 -12.35 27.91 -35.32
CA ALA A 819 -13.48 27.32 -36.02
C ALA A 819 -14.13 28.28 -37.01
N ASP A 820 -14.50 27.80 -38.18
CA ASP A 820 -15.27 28.52 -39.19
C ASP A 820 -16.77 28.46 -38.92
N ILE A 821 -17.23 27.36 -38.31
CA ILE A 821 -18.65 27.18 -37.93
C ILE A 821 -18.81 26.75 -36.47
N PHE A 822 -19.95 27.09 -35.89
CA PHE A 822 -20.27 26.82 -34.50
C PHE A 822 -21.66 26.19 -34.39
N ILE A 823 -21.73 24.99 -33.81
CA ILE A 823 -23.00 24.38 -33.40
C ILE A 823 -23.33 24.86 -31.99
N VAL A 824 -24.21 25.86 -31.89
CA VAL A 824 -24.60 26.47 -30.62
C VAL A 824 -25.95 25.94 -30.17
N TRP A 825 -26.04 25.53 -28.90
CA TRP A 825 -27.29 25.17 -28.26
C TRP A 825 -27.83 26.33 -27.45
N ALA A 826 -29.07 26.74 -27.72
CA ALA A 826 -29.73 27.85 -27.06
C ALA A 826 -31.19 27.54 -26.74
N LYS A 827 -31.70 28.12 -25.66
CA LYS A 827 -33.10 28.02 -25.25
C LYS A 827 -33.95 29.01 -26.05
N CYS A 828 -34.87 28.51 -26.85
CA CYS A 828 -35.80 29.31 -27.63
C CYS A 828 -36.84 29.95 -26.70
N LYS A 829 -36.99 31.28 -26.74
CA LYS A 829 -37.96 32.00 -25.89
C LYS A 829 -39.42 31.70 -26.25
N HIS A 830 -39.72 31.42 -27.52
CA HIS A 830 -41.09 31.23 -27.99
C HIS A 830 -41.73 29.90 -27.55
N ASP A 831 -40.94 28.84 -27.37
CA ASP A 831 -41.43 27.51 -26.97
C ASP A 831 -40.75 26.94 -25.71
N GLY A 832 -39.76 27.64 -25.14
CA GLY A 832 -39.02 27.25 -23.95
C GLY A 832 -38.06 26.08 -24.13
N LYS A 833 -37.92 25.55 -25.35
CA LYS A 833 -37.12 24.35 -25.63
C LYS A 833 -35.73 24.71 -26.13
N ILE A 834 -34.78 23.79 -25.93
CA ILE A 834 -33.42 23.92 -26.48
C ILE A 834 -33.44 23.52 -27.96
N ARG A 835 -32.72 24.28 -28.80
CA ARG A 835 -32.47 24.01 -30.23
C ARG A 835 -30.99 24.20 -30.56
N GLY A 836 -30.55 23.55 -31.64
CA GLY A 836 -29.20 23.73 -32.20
C GLY A 836 -29.21 24.73 -33.36
N PHE A 837 -28.20 25.58 -33.42
CA PHE A 837 -28.02 26.62 -34.44
C PHE A 837 -26.61 26.55 -35.03
N ILE A 838 -26.51 26.72 -36.34
CA ILE A 838 -25.24 26.83 -37.06
C ILE A 838 -24.90 28.32 -37.20
N LEU A 839 -23.87 28.77 -36.49
CA LEU A 839 -23.31 30.12 -36.64
C LEU A 839 -22.03 30.03 -37.48
N GLU A 840 -21.72 31.09 -38.22
CA GLU A 840 -20.52 31.18 -39.04
C GLU A 840 -19.60 32.28 -38.50
N ARG A 841 -18.28 32.07 -38.58
CA ARG A 841 -17.29 33.08 -38.20
C ARG A 841 -17.49 34.35 -39.03
N GLY A 842 -17.46 35.50 -38.36
CA GLY A 842 -17.65 36.81 -39.00
C GLY A 842 -19.08 37.36 -38.90
N MET A 843 -20.04 36.59 -38.38
CA MET A 843 -21.35 37.13 -38.01
C MET A 843 -21.19 38.26 -36.97
N GLU A 844 -21.94 39.35 -37.15
CA GLU A 844 -21.94 40.49 -36.23
C GLU A 844 -22.39 40.05 -34.82
N GLY A 845 -21.72 40.55 -33.78
CA GLY A 845 -21.99 40.18 -32.39
C GLY A 845 -21.36 38.85 -31.93
N LEU A 846 -20.69 38.10 -32.81
CA LEU A 846 -20.01 36.84 -32.47
C LEU A 846 -18.51 37.06 -32.21
N SER A 847 -18.01 36.63 -31.05
CA SER A 847 -16.58 36.62 -30.77
C SER A 847 -16.11 35.33 -30.10
N THR A 848 -14.85 34.95 -30.35
CA THR A 848 -14.29 33.65 -29.93
C THR A 848 -12.92 33.82 -29.24
N PRO A 849 -12.85 34.48 -28.08
CA PRO A 849 -11.58 34.69 -27.39
C PRO A 849 -10.98 33.35 -26.92
N VAL A 850 -9.65 33.27 -26.96
CA VAL A 850 -8.86 32.12 -26.48
C VAL A 850 -8.87 32.11 -24.93
N ILE A 851 -8.83 30.92 -24.33
CA ILE A 851 -8.53 30.74 -22.92
C ILE A 851 -7.06 30.32 -22.77
N ASP A 852 -6.25 31.21 -22.19
CA ASP A 852 -4.83 30.99 -21.94
C ASP A 852 -4.56 30.33 -20.58
N GLY A 853 -3.35 29.77 -20.39
CA GLY A 853 -2.87 29.28 -19.11
C GLY A 853 -3.37 27.89 -18.74
N LYS A 854 -3.79 27.09 -19.73
CA LYS A 854 -4.26 25.72 -19.49
C LYS A 854 -3.08 24.83 -19.14
N MET A 855 -3.17 24.06 -18.05
CA MET A 855 -2.09 23.11 -17.69
C MET A 855 -2.21 21.75 -18.40
N ALA A 856 -3.29 21.57 -19.16
CA ALA A 856 -3.67 20.31 -19.80
C ALA A 856 -4.38 20.60 -21.13
N LEU A 857 -4.36 19.63 -22.04
CA LEU A 857 -4.82 19.78 -23.43
C LEU A 857 -4.23 21.02 -24.10
N ARG A 858 -2.92 21.25 -23.88
CA ARG A 858 -2.21 22.44 -24.37
C ARG A 858 -1.96 22.40 -25.87
N ALA A 859 -1.85 21.21 -26.45
CA ALA A 859 -1.80 21.01 -27.90
C ALA A 859 -3.19 21.07 -28.57
N SER A 860 -4.20 21.65 -27.91
CA SER A 860 -5.53 21.92 -28.46
C SER A 860 -5.91 23.36 -28.15
N THR A 861 -6.52 24.06 -29.10
CA THR A 861 -7.03 25.40 -28.86
C THR A 861 -8.41 25.36 -28.22
N THR A 862 -8.62 26.14 -27.16
CA THR A 862 -9.87 26.17 -26.41
C THR A 862 -10.21 27.63 -26.13
N GLY A 863 -11.46 27.99 -26.30
CA GLY A 863 -11.90 29.36 -26.12
C GLY A 863 -13.33 29.47 -25.61
N MET A 864 -13.88 30.65 -25.79
CA MET A 864 -15.28 30.96 -25.54
C MET A 864 -16.03 31.12 -26.86
N ILE A 865 -17.36 31.17 -26.79
CA ILE A 865 -18.22 31.70 -27.84
C ILE A 865 -19.11 32.75 -27.17
N LEU A 866 -18.85 34.02 -27.43
CA LEU A 866 -19.63 35.13 -26.91
C LEU A 866 -20.58 35.61 -28.01
N MET A 867 -21.85 35.72 -27.68
CA MET A 867 -22.91 36.08 -28.62
C MET A 867 -23.68 37.26 -28.05
N ASP A 868 -23.59 38.41 -28.70
CA ASP A 868 -24.37 39.61 -28.41
C ASP A 868 -25.36 39.84 -29.55
N ASN A 869 -26.61 39.39 -29.36
CA ASN A 869 -27.71 39.55 -30.30
C ASN A 869 -27.35 39.14 -31.75
N VAL A 870 -26.66 38.00 -31.89
CA VAL A 870 -26.22 37.48 -33.19
C VAL A 870 -27.44 37.10 -34.02
N ALA A 871 -27.59 37.73 -35.19
CA ALA A 871 -28.69 37.45 -36.11
C ALA A 871 -28.39 36.19 -36.93
N VAL A 872 -29.10 35.10 -36.63
CA VAL A 872 -28.95 33.79 -37.27
C VAL A 872 -30.15 33.51 -38.19
N PRO A 873 -29.97 33.26 -39.50
CA PRO A 873 -31.08 32.93 -40.40
C PRO A 873 -31.85 31.68 -39.96
N LYS A 874 -33.16 31.61 -40.25
CA LYS A 874 -33.99 30.46 -39.84
C LYS A 874 -33.51 29.14 -40.44
N GLU A 875 -32.98 29.17 -41.66
CA GLU A 875 -32.38 28.02 -42.35
C GLU A 875 -31.10 27.49 -41.69
N ASN A 876 -30.51 28.21 -40.72
CA ASN A 876 -29.35 27.76 -39.95
C ASN A 876 -29.74 27.07 -38.63
N MET A 877 -31.02 26.97 -38.30
CA MET A 877 -31.50 26.15 -37.18
C MET A 877 -31.50 24.67 -37.59
N LEU A 878 -31.08 23.76 -36.69
CA LEU A 878 -31.23 22.32 -36.87
C LEU A 878 -32.67 21.91 -36.53
N PRO A 879 -33.54 21.62 -37.52
CA PRO A 879 -34.98 21.47 -37.29
C PRO A 879 -35.34 20.33 -36.35
N ASP A 880 -34.64 19.19 -36.46
CA ASP A 880 -35.00 17.96 -35.74
C ASP A 880 -34.31 17.85 -34.37
N ALA A 881 -33.42 18.80 -34.03
CA ALA A 881 -32.68 18.83 -32.78
C ALA A 881 -33.50 19.51 -31.65
N VAL A 882 -34.49 18.81 -31.12
CA VAL A 882 -35.39 19.35 -30.08
C VAL A 882 -35.02 18.88 -28.67
N GLY A 883 -34.80 19.82 -27.76
CA GLY A 883 -34.49 19.54 -26.35
C GLY A 883 -33.09 18.98 -26.13
N LEU A 884 -32.88 18.32 -24.99
CA LEU A 884 -31.56 17.77 -24.63
C LEU A 884 -31.17 16.51 -25.41
N LYS A 885 -32.10 15.88 -26.14
CA LYS A 885 -31.81 14.70 -26.96
C LYS A 885 -30.76 15.01 -28.04
N GLY A 886 -30.84 16.19 -28.64
CA GLY A 886 -29.89 16.67 -29.66
C GLY A 886 -28.44 16.71 -29.15
N PRO A 887 -28.10 17.54 -28.14
CA PRO A 887 -26.74 17.60 -27.63
C PRO A 887 -26.29 16.27 -27.01
N PHE A 888 -27.18 15.51 -26.36
CA PHE A 888 -26.82 14.23 -25.75
C PHE A 888 -26.49 13.13 -26.76
N SER A 889 -27.11 13.11 -27.95
CA SER A 889 -26.70 12.17 -29.00
C SER A 889 -25.25 12.41 -29.43
N CYS A 890 -24.87 13.68 -29.56
CA CYS A 890 -23.53 14.12 -29.91
C CYS A 890 -22.51 13.71 -28.83
N LEU A 891 -22.83 14.01 -27.56
CA LEU A 891 -21.97 13.65 -26.44
C LEU A 891 -21.77 12.14 -26.33
N ASN A 892 -22.80 11.32 -26.58
CA ASN A 892 -22.65 9.86 -26.52
C ASN A 892 -21.67 9.31 -27.56
N LYS A 893 -21.65 9.87 -28.78
CA LYS A 893 -20.64 9.51 -29.80
C LYS A 893 -19.24 9.99 -29.44
N ALA A 894 -19.11 11.20 -28.90
CA ALA A 894 -17.83 11.73 -28.46
C ALA A 894 -17.24 10.90 -27.29
N ARG A 895 -18.05 10.59 -26.28
CA ARG A 895 -17.71 9.73 -25.13
C ARG A 895 -17.25 8.34 -25.54
N PHE A 896 -17.87 7.75 -26.55
CA PHE A 896 -17.44 6.47 -27.11
C PHE A 896 -16.00 6.56 -27.65
N GLY A 897 -15.70 7.58 -28.45
CA GLY A 897 -14.35 7.82 -28.97
C GLY A 897 -13.32 8.09 -27.87
N ILE A 898 -13.70 8.82 -26.82
CA ILE A 898 -12.84 9.09 -25.65
C ILE A 898 -12.50 7.79 -24.92
N ALA A 899 -13.46 6.89 -24.72
CA ALA A 899 -13.23 5.63 -24.02
C ALA A 899 -12.12 4.79 -24.69
N TRP A 900 -12.11 4.76 -26.03
CA TRP A 900 -11.02 4.17 -26.81
C TRP A 900 -9.72 4.98 -26.75
N GLY A 901 -9.83 6.29 -26.94
CA GLY A 901 -8.68 7.18 -27.02
C GLY A 901 -7.79 7.13 -25.77
N VAL A 902 -8.38 7.22 -24.58
CA VAL A 902 -7.61 7.23 -23.32
C VAL A 902 -6.87 5.92 -23.06
N MET A 903 -7.34 4.79 -23.64
CA MET A 903 -6.59 3.53 -23.61
C MET A 903 -5.33 3.61 -24.47
N GLY A 904 -5.34 4.36 -25.58
CA GLY A 904 -4.14 4.64 -26.37
C GLY A 904 -3.09 5.45 -25.60
N ALA A 905 -3.52 6.48 -24.85
CA ALA A 905 -2.64 7.22 -23.95
C ALA A 905 -2.08 6.33 -22.82
N ALA A 906 -2.91 5.46 -22.23
CA ALA A 906 -2.50 4.51 -21.20
C ALA A 906 -1.46 3.51 -21.72
N GLU A 907 -1.66 2.97 -22.93
CA GLU A 907 -0.69 2.10 -23.60
C GLU A 907 0.63 2.81 -23.89
N ASN A 908 0.60 4.09 -24.30
CA ASN A 908 1.82 4.86 -24.49
C ASN A 908 2.58 5.02 -23.16
N CYS A 909 1.88 5.36 -22.08
CA CYS A 909 2.46 5.46 -20.74
C CYS A 909 3.09 4.13 -20.29
N LEU A 910 2.40 2.99 -20.50
CA LEU A 910 2.92 1.66 -20.19
C LEU A 910 4.16 1.35 -21.03
N GLY A 911 4.13 1.62 -22.34
CA GLY A 911 5.26 1.39 -23.24
C GLY A 911 6.50 2.18 -22.83
N ILE A 912 6.35 3.48 -22.55
CA ILE A 912 7.44 4.34 -22.09
C ILE A 912 7.99 3.84 -20.75
N ALA A 913 7.13 3.60 -19.76
CA ALA A 913 7.57 3.16 -18.44
C ALA A 913 8.24 1.79 -18.47
N ARG A 914 7.74 0.86 -19.29
CA ARG A 914 8.36 -0.46 -19.50
C ARG A 914 9.75 -0.33 -20.10
N ASN A 915 9.88 0.41 -21.20
CA ASN A 915 11.18 0.59 -21.87
C ASN A 915 12.17 1.30 -20.96
N TYR A 916 11.73 2.38 -20.31
CA TYR A 916 12.55 3.08 -19.32
C TYR A 916 12.99 2.16 -18.18
N ALA A 917 12.10 1.30 -17.67
CA ALA A 917 12.44 0.38 -16.60
C ALA A 917 13.41 -0.72 -17.03
N LEU A 918 13.39 -1.14 -18.29
CA LEU A 918 14.34 -2.11 -18.84
C LEU A 918 15.72 -1.47 -19.06
N ASP A 919 15.76 -0.20 -19.49
CA ASP A 919 17.00 0.50 -19.83
C ASP A 919 17.69 1.12 -18.61
N ARG A 920 16.93 1.78 -17.72
CA ARG A 920 17.45 2.47 -16.55
C ARG A 920 17.89 1.47 -15.49
N LYS A 921 19.10 1.69 -14.95
CA LYS A 921 19.65 0.88 -13.86
C LYS A 921 19.71 1.66 -12.54
N GLN A 922 19.38 0.97 -11.46
CA GLN A 922 19.64 1.38 -10.08
C GLN A 922 20.09 0.15 -9.30
N PHE A 923 20.98 0.33 -8.32
CA PHE A 923 21.55 -0.80 -7.57
C PHE A 923 22.15 -1.89 -8.48
N GLY A 924 22.78 -1.48 -9.60
CA GLY A 924 23.44 -2.36 -10.56
C GLY A 924 22.53 -3.16 -11.50
N VAL A 925 21.19 -3.06 -11.38
CA VAL A 925 20.23 -3.85 -12.16
C VAL A 925 19.17 -2.96 -12.83
N PRO A 926 18.54 -3.42 -13.93
CA PRO A 926 17.38 -2.73 -14.52
C PRO A 926 16.25 -2.51 -13.49
N LEU A 927 15.57 -1.37 -13.56
CA LEU A 927 14.41 -1.11 -12.69
C LEU A 927 13.32 -2.17 -12.83
N ALA A 928 13.14 -2.72 -14.03
CA ALA A 928 12.18 -3.78 -14.33
C ALA A 928 12.44 -5.09 -13.56
N ARG A 929 13.57 -5.23 -12.86
CA ARG A 929 13.85 -6.37 -11.97
C ARG A 929 13.12 -6.24 -10.62
N PHE A 930 12.78 -5.04 -10.17
CA PHE A 930 12.17 -4.85 -8.85
C PHE A 930 10.67 -5.25 -8.87
N GLN A 931 10.24 -6.00 -7.86
CA GLN A 931 8.87 -6.52 -7.76
C GLN A 931 7.80 -5.40 -7.81
N LEU A 932 8.05 -4.28 -7.14
CA LEU A 932 7.11 -3.15 -7.14
C LEU A 932 6.96 -2.51 -8.53
N VAL A 933 8.03 -2.47 -9.33
CA VAL A 933 7.96 -1.98 -10.71
C VAL A 933 7.17 -2.96 -11.57
N GLN A 934 7.44 -4.27 -11.46
CA GLN A 934 6.68 -5.30 -12.18
C GLN A 934 5.20 -5.30 -11.82
N ALA A 935 4.86 -5.14 -10.54
CA ALA A 935 3.47 -5.06 -10.07
C ALA A 935 2.73 -3.87 -10.71
N LYS A 936 3.35 -2.69 -10.76
CA LYS A 936 2.78 -1.51 -11.42
C LYS A 936 2.54 -1.76 -12.93
N LEU A 937 3.51 -2.34 -13.62
CA LEU A 937 3.39 -2.67 -15.05
C LEU A 937 2.29 -3.71 -15.29
N ALA A 938 2.20 -4.74 -14.45
CA ALA A 938 1.20 -5.80 -14.56
C ALA A 938 -0.23 -5.30 -14.32
N LEU A 939 -0.43 -4.40 -13.35
CA LEU A 939 -1.72 -3.76 -13.10
C LEU A 939 -2.17 -2.89 -14.28
N ALA A 940 -1.27 -2.04 -14.80
CA ALA A 940 -1.56 -1.21 -15.97
C ALA A 940 -1.90 -2.06 -17.20
N HIS A 941 -1.10 -3.11 -17.45
CA HIS A 941 -1.31 -4.07 -18.52
C HIS A 941 -2.69 -4.74 -18.47
N SER A 942 -3.11 -5.15 -17.27
CA SER A 942 -4.41 -5.83 -17.07
C SER A 942 -5.59 -4.89 -17.33
N GLU A 943 -5.54 -3.67 -16.80
CA GLU A 943 -6.62 -2.69 -16.93
C GLU A 943 -6.80 -2.19 -18.38
N ILE A 944 -5.70 -2.03 -19.13
CA ILE A 944 -5.76 -1.70 -20.57
C ILE A 944 -6.49 -2.80 -21.34
N ALA A 945 -6.13 -4.06 -21.11
CA ALA A 945 -6.75 -5.19 -21.80
C ALA A 945 -8.26 -5.25 -21.56
N LEU A 946 -8.69 -5.06 -20.30
CA LEU A 946 -10.11 -5.04 -19.92
C LEU A 946 -10.85 -3.84 -20.51
N GLY A 947 -10.22 -2.66 -20.51
CA GLY A 947 -10.76 -1.45 -21.12
C GLY A 947 -11.02 -1.61 -22.62
N LEU A 948 -10.03 -2.15 -23.36
CA LEU A 948 -10.15 -2.36 -24.80
C LEU A 948 -11.22 -3.40 -25.17
N GLN A 949 -11.32 -4.52 -24.44
CA GLN A 949 -12.39 -5.49 -24.68
C GLN A 949 -13.78 -4.89 -24.42
N SER A 950 -13.91 -4.07 -23.38
CA SER A 950 -15.16 -3.37 -23.07
C SER A 950 -15.54 -2.40 -24.19
N CYS A 951 -14.58 -1.61 -24.66
CA CYS A 951 -14.77 -0.65 -25.75
C CYS A 951 -15.11 -1.35 -27.08
N LEU A 952 -14.44 -2.47 -27.39
CA LEU A 952 -14.76 -3.32 -28.54
C LEU A 952 -16.20 -3.83 -28.47
N ARG A 953 -16.60 -4.41 -27.34
CA ARG A 953 -17.96 -4.96 -27.19
C ARG A 953 -19.03 -3.89 -27.40
N VAL A 954 -18.84 -2.71 -26.81
CA VAL A 954 -19.78 -1.60 -27.00
C VAL A 954 -19.77 -1.11 -28.45
N GLY A 955 -18.61 -1.03 -29.11
CA GLY A 955 -18.53 -0.67 -30.53
C GLY A 955 -19.35 -1.61 -31.41
N ARG A 956 -19.21 -2.93 -31.20
CA ARG A 956 -20.03 -3.94 -31.90
C ARG A 956 -21.53 -3.78 -31.64
N LEU A 957 -21.92 -3.48 -30.39
CA LEU A 957 -23.33 -3.25 -30.03
C LEU A 957 -23.89 -1.98 -30.68
N ILE A 958 -23.09 -0.93 -30.85
CA ILE A 958 -23.52 0.27 -31.59
C ILE A 958 -23.78 -0.09 -33.05
N ASP A 959 -22.87 -0.80 -33.70
CA ASP A 959 -23.02 -1.20 -35.10
C ASP A 959 -24.20 -2.16 -35.32
N GLN A 960 -24.58 -2.94 -34.30
CA GLN A 960 -25.74 -3.82 -34.28
C GLN A 960 -27.07 -3.11 -34.00
N GLY A 961 -27.04 -1.86 -33.53
CA GLY A 961 -28.24 -1.13 -33.10
C GLY A 961 -28.74 -1.49 -31.69
N ASP A 962 -27.98 -2.27 -30.93
CA ASP A 962 -28.36 -2.83 -29.62
C ASP A 962 -27.67 -2.11 -28.43
N MET A 963 -27.20 -0.88 -28.64
CA MET A 963 -26.52 -0.10 -27.61
C MET A 963 -27.51 0.60 -26.66
N ALA A 964 -27.34 0.39 -25.36
CA ALA A 964 -27.95 1.20 -24.31
C ALA A 964 -27.00 2.35 -23.90
N VAL A 965 -27.54 3.55 -23.67
CA VAL A 965 -26.75 4.76 -23.37
C VAL A 965 -25.88 4.62 -22.12
N GLU A 966 -26.35 3.84 -21.14
CA GLU A 966 -25.64 3.48 -19.93
C GLU A 966 -24.31 2.77 -20.22
N MET A 967 -24.23 1.99 -21.31
CA MET A 967 -23.00 1.31 -21.71
C MET A 967 -21.88 2.30 -22.04
N ILE A 968 -22.21 3.43 -22.67
CA ILE A 968 -21.26 4.53 -22.91
C ILE A 968 -20.76 5.14 -21.60
N SER A 969 -21.67 5.34 -20.64
CA SER A 969 -21.29 5.86 -19.32
C SER A 969 -20.35 4.91 -18.59
N LEU A 970 -20.58 3.60 -18.69
CA LEU A 970 -19.72 2.56 -18.12
C LEU A 970 -18.31 2.63 -18.71
N ILE A 971 -18.18 2.57 -20.04
CA ILE A 971 -16.86 2.50 -20.67
C ILE A 971 -16.11 3.83 -20.60
N LYS A 972 -16.79 4.97 -20.73
CA LYS A 972 -16.15 6.30 -20.64
C LYS A 972 -15.58 6.50 -19.25
N ARG A 973 -16.39 6.28 -18.22
CA ARG A 973 -15.94 6.41 -16.83
C ARG A 973 -14.77 5.48 -16.54
N ASN A 974 -14.93 4.18 -16.82
CA ASN A 974 -13.91 3.20 -16.49
C ASN A 974 -12.59 3.53 -17.19
N SER A 975 -12.63 3.76 -18.49
CA SER A 975 -11.44 3.99 -19.29
C SER A 975 -10.72 5.27 -18.88
N CYS A 976 -11.43 6.37 -18.62
CA CYS A 976 -10.82 7.63 -18.15
C CYS A 976 -10.16 7.48 -16.78
N VAL A 977 -10.86 6.88 -15.80
CA VAL A 977 -10.33 6.70 -14.44
C VAL A 977 -9.10 5.79 -14.46
N LYS A 978 -9.20 4.65 -15.14
CA LYS A 978 -8.09 3.69 -15.23
C LYS A 978 -6.89 4.26 -15.99
N ALA A 979 -7.11 4.96 -17.11
CA ALA A 979 -6.03 5.62 -17.84
C ALA A 979 -5.30 6.66 -16.96
N LEU A 980 -6.05 7.45 -16.19
CA LEU A 980 -5.48 8.44 -15.29
C LEU A 980 -4.62 7.77 -14.20
N ASP A 981 -5.13 6.74 -13.53
CA ASP A 981 -4.39 5.99 -12.51
C ASP A 981 -3.13 5.32 -13.08
N ILE A 982 -3.23 4.76 -14.29
CA ILE A 982 -2.09 4.20 -15.02
C ILE A 982 -1.05 5.29 -15.27
N SER A 983 -1.44 6.44 -15.82
CA SER A 983 -0.49 7.53 -16.13
C SER A 983 0.24 8.03 -14.88
N ARG A 984 -0.45 8.15 -13.74
CA ARG A 984 0.16 8.49 -12.44
C ARG A 984 1.19 7.43 -12.01
N SER A 985 0.79 6.16 -12.04
CA SER A 985 1.66 5.04 -11.64
C SER A 985 2.89 4.92 -12.55
N MET A 986 2.70 5.06 -13.86
CA MET A 986 3.76 4.99 -14.87
C MET A 986 4.70 6.20 -14.76
N ARG A 987 4.18 7.40 -14.48
CA ARG A 987 5.02 8.57 -14.19
C ARG A 987 5.98 8.25 -13.06
N ASP A 988 5.48 7.68 -11.96
CA ASP A 988 6.31 7.40 -10.78
C ASP A 988 7.42 6.37 -11.06
N VAL A 989 7.25 5.47 -12.05
CA VAL A 989 8.32 4.55 -12.48
C VAL A 989 9.51 5.30 -13.06
N LEU A 990 9.30 6.46 -13.68
CA LEU A 990 10.37 7.29 -14.25
C LEU A 990 11.11 8.13 -13.18
N GLY A 991 10.56 8.26 -11.97
CA GLY A 991 11.09 9.12 -10.91
C GLY A 991 11.17 10.58 -11.35
N GLY A 992 12.32 11.23 -11.13
CA GLY A 992 12.52 12.65 -11.48
C GLY A 992 12.32 12.95 -12.97
N ASN A 993 12.68 12.04 -13.87
CA ASN A 993 12.46 12.23 -15.31
C ASN A 993 10.97 12.23 -15.70
N GLY A 994 10.12 11.65 -14.86
CA GLY A 994 8.68 11.60 -15.08
C GLY A 994 7.99 12.96 -15.04
N ILE A 995 8.64 14.04 -14.61
CA ILE A 995 8.08 15.41 -14.65
C ILE A 995 8.52 16.22 -15.88
N ALA A 996 9.46 15.71 -16.68
CA ALA A 996 9.92 16.38 -17.88
C ALA A 996 9.06 15.98 -19.08
N ASP A 997 8.64 16.97 -19.87
CA ASP A 997 7.78 16.78 -21.05
C ASP A 997 8.49 16.00 -22.18
N GLU A 998 9.83 16.01 -22.19
CA GLU A 998 10.69 15.19 -23.04
C GLU A 998 10.44 13.68 -22.89
N PHE A 999 9.95 13.24 -21.72
CA PHE A 999 9.58 11.84 -21.48
C PHE A 999 8.09 11.55 -21.70
N HIS A 1000 7.32 12.55 -22.16
CA HIS A 1000 5.91 12.48 -22.58
C HIS A 1000 4.87 12.12 -21.50
N ILE A 1001 5.19 11.34 -20.47
CA ILE A 1001 4.20 10.84 -19.51
C ILE A 1001 3.52 11.96 -18.74
N ILE A 1002 4.25 12.99 -18.29
CA ILE A 1002 3.64 14.11 -17.55
C ILE A 1002 2.57 14.84 -18.39
N ARG A 1003 2.78 14.91 -19.71
CA ARG A 1003 1.82 15.51 -20.63
C ARG A 1003 0.55 14.66 -20.70
N HIS A 1004 0.67 13.34 -20.85
CA HIS A 1004 -0.49 12.44 -20.80
C HIS A 1004 -1.22 12.53 -19.46
N LEU A 1005 -0.49 12.52 -18.34
CA LEU A 1005 -1.07 12.67 -16.99
C LEU A 1005 -1.91 13.95 -16.89
N ASN A 1006 -1.34 15.10 -17.22
CA ASN A 1006 -2.04 16.38 -17.16
C ASN A 1006 -3.28 16.36 -18.08
N ASN A 1007 -3.12 15.89 -19.32
CA ASN A 1007 -4.23 15.77 -20.26
C ASN A 1007 -5.37 14.89 -19.73
N LEU A 1008 -5.04 13.75 -19.11
CA LEU A 1008 -6.00 12.79 -18.64
C LEU A 1008 -6.84 13.31 -17.47
N GLU A 1009 -6.29 14.19 -16.62
CA GLU A 1009 -7.07 14.91 -15.59
C GLU A 1009 -8.26 15.64 -16.22
N VAL A 1010 -8.03 16.33 -17.35
CA VAL A 1010 -9.10 17.05 -18.06
C VAL A 1010 -10.07 16.09 -18.75
N THR A 1011 -9.59 15.02 -19.39
CA THR A 1011 -10.47 14.01 -20.02
C THR A 1011 -11.39 13.29 -19.02
N ASN A 1012 -10.95 13.15 -17.77
CA ASN A 1012 -11.76 12.57 -16.71
C ASN A 1012 -12.90 13.51 -16.27
N THR A 1013 -12.75 14.82 -16.49
CA THR A 1013 -13.72 15.85 -16.10
C THR A 1013 -14.73 16.18 -17.21
N TYR A 1014 -14.29 16.47 -18.43
CA TYR A 1014 -15.20 16.95 -19.47
C TYR A 1014 -16.06 15.82 -20.08
N GLU A 1015 -17.11 16.23 -20.80
CA GLU A 1015 -18.11 15.31 -21.39
C GLU A 1015 -18.82 14.44 -20.34
N GLY A 1016 -18.91 14.92 -19.09
CA GLY A 1016 -19.50 14.19 -17.96
C GLY A 1016 -18.42 13.68 -17.03
N THR A 1017 -18.44 14.16 -15.78
CA THR A 1017 -17.44 13.74 -14.78
C THR A 1017 -17.59 12.26 -14.44
N ALA A 1018 -16.54 11.68 -13.85
CA ALA A 1018 -16.59 10.31 -13.34
C ALA A 1018 -17.79 10.07 -12.42
N ASP A 1019 -18.15 11.05 -11.58
CA ASP A 1019 -19.27 10.96 -10.65
C ASP A 1019 -20.64 11.09 -11.32
N ILE A 1020 -20.78 11.96 -12.34
CA ILE A 1020 -22.04 12.04 -13.10
C ILE A 1020 -22.33 10.73 -13.83
N HIS A 1021 -21.29 10.07 -14.35
CA HIS A 1021 -21.44 8.73 -14.92
C HIS A 1021 -21.75 7.67 -13.85
N LEU A 1022 -21.19 7.76 -12.63
CA LEU A 1022 -21.59 6.89 -11.51
C LEU A 1022 -23.08 7.06 -11.18
N LEU A 1023 -23.57 8.28 -11.07
CA LEU A 1023 -24.98 8.54 -10.77
C LEU A 1023 -25.90 8.08 -11.91
N THR A 1024 -25.45 8.20 -13.17
CA THR A 1024 -26.16 7.66 -14.33
C THR A 1024 -26.30 6.15 -14.25
N LEU A 1025 -25.23 5.44 -13.91
CA LEU A 1025 -25.25 3.99 -13.71
C LEU A 1025 -26.05 3.60 -12.47
N GLY A 1026 -25.90 4.35 -11.36
CA GLY A 1026 -26.67 4.16 -10.14
C GLY A 1026 -28.17 4.22 -10.39
N ARG A 1027 -28.63 5.25 -11.12
CA ARG A 1027 -30.03 5.35 -11.56
C ARG A 1027 -30.46 4.15 -12.39
N ALA A 1028 -29.62 3.68 -13.31
CA ALA A 1028 -29.95 2.54 -14.16
C ALA A 1028 -30.06 1.22 -13.36
N VAL A 1029 -29.25 1.06 -12.32
CA VAL A 1029 -29.27 -0.12 -11.44
C VAL A 1029 -30.44 -0.09 -10.46
N THR A 1030 -30.76 1.07 -9.89
CA THR A 1030 -31.76 1.20 -8.81
C THR A 1030 -33.13 1.62 -9.31
N GLY A 1031 -33.23 2.20 -10.51
CA GLY A 1031 -34.42 2.89 -11.00
C GLY A 1031 -34.66 4.27 -10.37
N ILE A 1032 -33.78 4.74 -9.48
CA ILE A 1032 -33.98 5.97 -8.69
C ILE A 1032 -32.87 7.00 -9.03
N PRO A 1033 -33.22 8.20 -9.53
CA PRO A 1033 -32.24 9.26 -9.80
C PRO A 1033 -31.71 9.87 -8.49
N ALA A 1034 -30.41 10.17 -8.44
CA ALA A 1034 -29.74 10.77 -7.28
C ALA A 1034 -28.82 11.95 -7.69
N PHE A 1035 -29.23 12.72 -8.71
CA PHE A 1035 -28.50 13.91 -9.17
C PHE A 1035 -28.80 15.16 -8.34
N THR A 1036 -29.96 15.16 -7.69
CA THR A 1036 -30.48 16.25 -6.86
C THR A 1036 -30.94 15.68 -5.52
N ALA A 1037 -30.94 16.51 -4.48
CA ALA A 1037 -31.38 16.14 -3.13
C ALA A 1037 -32.90 16.23 -2.98
#